data_AF-A0A3D3IZV9-F1
#
_entry.id   AF-A0A3D3IZV9-F1
#
_cell.length_a   1.000
_cell.length_b   1.000
_cell.length_c   1.000
_cell.angle_alpha   90.00
_cell.angle_beta   90.00
_cell.angle_gamma   90.00
#
_symmetry.space_group_name_H-M   'P 1'
#
loop_
_entity.id
_entity.type
_entity.pdbx_description
1 polymer ?
#
loop_
_entity_poly.entity_id
_entity_poly.type
_entity_poly.pdbx_seq_one_letter_code
_entity_poly.pdbx_strand_id
1 'polypeptide(L)'
;MNHKSTNPDQPSCVLLCGRVDFFDYDTLKQIAQYYNVIISGQVIDQEVLLKKPSRKIHIYNEDPTQENFARIVYSYSPDTVWYFTGYIDGGEGLTNENKMLEALFEACSVNEVSKLVVISSVNSLLYKSADGRKTGFFKDYKNERAYDCGALEDLIRYNSIRKNVKTVILRTSHIANRANEATYLGNLYNTALNTRKVDFPYNENQLVDFMTVRDLCELLISVTEETMDTSGSYTALSGYRHTYGEFGEELKKSIEGLDVTYDKQGLLDYAINRKEEERRIRENYGFIAADDVVADLNSSYGRYRKKQIRKKSVQERLKELAGRFSQKLLKLTELILLFAIVQYLLRYTTDTVFFKYVDLRLFYVVIMGVAHGMVPGVLAGLLECVSLAVSYWNTGVSSTMLFYNVDFWLPFAIYLMTGAITGYMTSTKDQKQAFAEEEVATLQEKYMFLNSVYMSVIDNKEEYKKQILGYQDSFGKIFDAVQKLDSSVPSDIFVNGISTLERILENHSVAIYSMDEYQKYLRLTACSKEMAVKLTNSVSIEDFRAIYDTLLSGETFKNTEFNDELPMYAYAVTEGGKIRLMITLFDADTEQMNLYYMNLFTILCSLIRVSFMRALEYQEAIEDEKYYPGTQILIPEFFKTELLAQRKMAEAGVASCILLKLDDDEIGEVDEKMRGLIRHSDLLGRGEDGGNYLLLTQTTADILDIVGKRFKGKGIGYTVMEGM
;
A
#
# COMPACT_ATOMS: atom_id res chain seq x y z
N MET A 1 -30.53 13.95 -8.69
CA MET A 1 -29.12 13.52 -8.77
C MET A 1 -28.43 14.01 -7.50
N ASN A 2 -28.44 13.19 -6.46
CA ASN A 2 -27.81 13.54 -5.19
C ASN A 2 -26.37 13.05 -5.25
N HIS A 3 -25.42 13.98 -5.29
CA HIS A 3 -24.01 13.70 -5.02
C HIS A 3 -23.92 13.03 -3.64
N LYS A 4 -23.48 11.78 -3.60
CA LYS A 4 -23.08 11.13 -2.35
C LYS A 4 -21.66 11.57 -2.02
N SER A 5 -21.54 12.25 -0.90
CA SER A 5 -20.32 12.36 -0.10
C SER A 5 -19.79 10.96 0.20
N THR A 6 -18.64 10.60 -0.36
CA THR A 6 -17.84 9.48 0.14
C THR A 6 -17.41 9.82 1.56
N ASN A 7 -17.82 8.98 2.52
CA ASN A 7 -17.49 9.17 3.93
C ASN A 7 -16.05 8.68 4.15
N PRO A 8 -15.10 9.52 4.57
CA PRO A 8 -13.67 9.15 4.67
C PRO A 8 -13.35 8.07 5.71
N ASP A 9 -14.33 7.67 6.54
CA ASP A 9 -14.19 6.67 7.61
C ASP A 9 -14.66 5.24 7.24
N GLN A 10 -15.09 4.97 6.00
CA GLN A 10 -15.44 3.61 5.58
C GLN A 10 -14.22 2.86 5.01
N PRO A 11 -13.89 1.65 5.49
CA PRO A 11 -12.82 0.86 4.92
C PRO A 11 -13.15 0.52 3.46
N SER A 12 -12.16 0.66 2.59
CA SER A 12 -12.28 0.40 1.15
C SER A 12 -12.92 -0.95 0.86
N CYS A 13 -13.74 -0.98 -0.18
CA CYS A 13 -14.56 -2.14 -0.52
C CYS A 13 -13.98 -2.88 -1.73
N VAL A 14 -13.79 -4.20 -1.60
CA VAL A 14 -13.28 -5.06 -2.67
C VAL A 14 -14.31 -6.13 -3.02
N LEU A 15 -14.62 -6.24 -4.31
CA LEU A 15 -15.53 -7.24 -4.85
C LEU A 15 -14.73 -8.37 -5.53
N LEU A 16 -14.91 -9.60 -5.07
CA LEU A 16 -14.34 -10.82 -5.65
C LEU A 16 -15.38 -11.51 -6.53
N CYS A 17 -15.03 -11.81 -7.77
CA CYS A 17 -15.93 -12.42 -8.77
C CYS A 17 -15.22 -13.49 -9.60
N GLY A 18 -16.00 -14.33 -10.28
CA GLY A 18 -15.51 -15.41 -11.13
C GLY A 18 -15.23 -16.68 -10.33
N ARG A 19 -14.09 -17.32 -10.56
CA ARG A 19 -13.71 -18.55 -9.87
C ARG A 19 -13.12 -18.22 -8.49
N VAL A 20 -13.92 -18.35 -7.42
CA VAL A 20 -13.53 -18.02 -6.03
C VAL A 20 -13.54 -19.24 -5.10
N ASP A 21 -13.69 -20.42 -5.66
CA ASP A 21 -13.81 -21.71 -4.96
C ASP A 21 -12.53 -22.10 -4.19
N PHE A 22 -11.37 -21.61 -4.63
CA PHE A 22 -10.09 -21.92 -3.98
C PHE A 22 -9.84 -21.16 -2.67
N PHE A 23 -10.61 -20.12 -2.32
CA PHE A 23 -10.45 -19.39 -1.05
C PHE A 23 -10.96 -20.20 0.14
N ASP A 24 -10.21 -20.18 1.25
CA ASP A 24 -10.69 -20.67 2.54
C ASP A 24 -11.13 -19.51 3.45
N TYR A 25 -11.86 -19.84 4.53
CA TYR A 25 -12.38 -18.83 5.46
C TYR A 25 -11.27 -17.98 6.10
N ASP A 26 -10.14 -18.61 6.44
CA ASP A 26 -9.03 -17.93 7.11
C ASP A 26 -8.37 -16.90 6.19
N THR A 27 -8.21 -17.21 4.90
CA THR A 27 -7.71 -16.26 3.90
C THR A 27 -8.69 -15.12 3.67
N LEU A 28 -10.00 -15.41 3.54
CA LEU A 28 -11.01 -14.35 3.41
C LEU A 28 -11.02 -13.42 4.63
N LYS A 29 -10.77 -13.97 5.82
CA LYS A 29 -10.63 -13.18 7.04
C LYS A 29 -9.40 -12.28 7.01
N GLN A 30 -8.29 -12.71 6.42
CA GLN A 30 -7.10 -11.86 6.23
C GLN A 30 -7.41 -10.68 5.31
N ILE A 31 -8.08 -10.92 4.17
CA ILE A 31 -8.50 -9.83 3.27
C ILE A 31 -9.46 -8.88 4.00
N ALA A 32 -10.38 -9.42 4.80
CA ALA A 32 -11.34 -8.64 5.59
C ALA A 32 -10.72 -7.83 6.75
N GLN A 33 -9.42 -8.00 7.06
CA GLN A 33 -8.73 -7.09 7.97
C GLN A 33 -8.60 -5.70 7.34
N TYR A 34 -8.29 -5.65 6.05
CA TYR A 34 -8.04 -4.44 5.28
C TYR A 34 -9.31 -3.90 4.61
N TYR A 35 -10.13 -4.77 4.04
CA TYR A 35 -11.25 -4.38 3.17
C TYR A 35 -12.61 -4.86 3.67
N ASN A 36 -13.67 -4.19 3.23
CA ASN A 36 -14.99 -4.82 3.18
C ASN A 36 -15.02 -5.75 1.96
N VAL A 37 -15.24 -7.05 2.20
CA VAL A 37 -15.11 -8.10 1.18
C VAL A 37 -16.49 -8.54 0.72
N ILE A 38 -16.75 -8.42 -0.57
CA ILE A 38 -17.96 -8.93 -1.21
C ILE A 38 -17.55 -10.02 -2.16
N ILE A 39 -18.24 -11.15 -2.12
CA ILE A 39 -17.96 -12.29 -2.98
C ILE A 39 -19.21 -12.56 -3.81
N SER A 40 -19.06 -12.58 -5.12
CA SER A 40 -20.10 -12.96 -6.07
C SER A 40 -19.65 -14.22 -6.81
N GLY A 41 -20.18 -15.37 -6.41
CA GLY A 41 -19.84 -16.68 -6.98
C GLY A 41 -19.98 -17.84 -6.01
N GLN A 42 -19.72 -19.06 -6.50
CA GLN A 42 -19.79 -20.27 -5.68
C GLN A 42 -18.56 -20.40 -4.77
N VAL A 43 -18.79 -20.48 -3.45
CA VAL A 43 -17.74 -20.67 -2.43
C VAL A 43 -17.92 -22.06 -1.80
N ILE A 44 -16.83 -22.83 -1.67
CA ILE A 44 -16.87 -24.24 -1.24
C ILE A 44 -17.34 -24.41 0.21
N ASP A 45 -16.97 -23.49 1.10
CA ASP A 45 -17.22 -23.60 2.54
C ASP A 45 -18.35 -22.67 3.04
N GLN A 46 -19.42 -22.49 2.24
CA GLN A 46 -20.59 -21.68 2.62
C GLN A 46 -21.15 -22.08 4.01
N GLU A 47 -21.17 -23.38 4.34
CA GLU A 47 -21.63 -23.86 5.65
C GLU A 47 -20.75 -23.43 6.84
N VAL A 48 -19.45 -23.22 6.62
CA VAL A 48 -18.50 -22.78 7.67
C VAL A 48 -18.61 -21.27 7.86
N LEU A 49 -18.76 -20.54 6.76
CA LEU A 49 -19.00 -19.09 6.73
C LEU A 49 -20.31 -18.71 7.46
N LEU A 50 -21.38 -19.48 7.26
CA LEU A 50 -22.65 -19.30 7.97
C LEU A 50 -22.54 -19.53 9.49
N LYS A 51 -21.58 -20.35 9.94
CA LYS A 51 -21.36 -20.65 11.37
C LYS A 51 -20.51 -19.61 12.09
N LYS A 52 -19.69 -18.84 11.36
CA LYS A 52 -18.84 -17.76 11.91
C LYS A 52 -19.01 -16.49 11.06
N PRO A 53 -20.10 -15.73 11.25
CA PRO A 53 -20.32 -14.52 10.48
C PRO A 53 -19.29 -13.45 10.85
N SER A 54 -18.44 -13.06 9.89
CA SER A 54 -17.70 -11.80 9.95
C SER A 54 -18.60 -10.67 9.44
N ARG A 55 -18.67 -9.54 10.16
CA ARG A 55 -19.47 -8.38 9.71
C ARG A 55 -18.98 -7.73 8.42
N LYS A 56 -17.72 -7.99 8.03
CA LYS A 56 -17.06 -7.40 6.85
C LYS A 56 -17.09 -8.29 5.60
N ILE A 57 -17.64 -9.51 5.67
CA ILE A 57 -17.64 -10.46 4.56
C ILE A 57 -19.09 -10.72 4.13
N HIS A 58 -19.40 -10.40 2.88
CA HIS A 58 -20.72 -10.60 2.28
C HIS A 58 -20.61 -11.54 1.09
N ILE A 59 -21.51 -12.52 0.99
CA ILE A 59 -21.46 -13.55 -0.05
C ILE A 59 -22.80 -13.60 -0.78
N TYR A 60 -22.72 -13.56 -2.11
CA TYR A 60 -23.82 -13.64 -3.03
C TYR A 60 -23.53 -14.74 -4.05
N ASN A 61 -24.54 -15.56 -4.34
CA ASN A 61 -24.43 -16.62 -5.35
C ASN A 61 -25.02 -16.14 -6.68
N GLU A 62 -24.52 -15.01 -7.17
CA GLU A 62 -24.98 -14.36 -8.40
C GLU A 62 -23.79 -14.20 -9.36
N ASP A 63 -24.04 -14.45 -10.65
CA ASP A 63 -23.05 -14.26 -11.71
C ASP A 63 -23.14 -12.86 -12.31
N PRO A 64 -22.07 -12.32 -12.91
CA PRO A 64 -22.07 -10.97 -13.49
C PRO A 64 -23.15 -10.70 -14.55
N THR A 65 -23.68 -11.74 -15.19
CA THR A 65 -24.74 -11.64 -16.20
C THR A 65 -26.14 -11.45 -15.63
N GLN A 66 -26.33 -11.63 -14.31
CA GLN A 66 -27.63 -11.57 -13.66
C GLN A 66 -27.97 -10.14 -13.23
N GLU A 67 -29.24 -9.75 -13.30
CA GLU A 67 -29.67 -8.37 -12.97
C GLU A 67 -29.35 -7.96 -11.53
N ASN A 68 -29.36 -8.91 -10.59
CA ASN A 68 -29.02 -8.65 -9.20
C ASN A 68 -27.54 -8.28 -9.01
N PHE A 69 -26.64 -8.74 -9.89
CA PHE A 69 -25.23 -8.40 -9.80
C PHE A 69 -25.00 -6.90 -9.88
N ALA A 70 -25.63 -6.23 -10.86
CA ALA A 70 -25.55 -4.78 -11.00
C ALA A 70 -26.06 -4.06 -9.74
N ARG A 71 -27.09 -4.60 -9.07
CA ARG A 71 -27.59 -4.07 -7.79
C ARG A 71 -26.60 -4.25 -6.65
N ILE A 72 -25.88 -5.37 -6.60
CA ILE A 72 -24.82 -5.61 -5.61
C ILE A 72 -23.69 -4.61 -5.80
N VAL A 73 -23.16 -4.46 -7.02
CA VAL A 73 -22.10 -3.49 -7.34
C VAL A 73 -22.56 -2.07 -6.99
N TYR A 74 -23.78 -1.70 -7.35
CA TYR A 74 -24.34 -0.39 -7.03
C TYR A 74 -24.52 -0.14 -5.53
N SER A 75 -24.99 -1.14 -4.78
CA SER A 75 -25.30 -0.99 -3.35
C SER A 75 -24.05 -0.83 -2.50
N TYR A 76 -22.99 -1.55 -2.88
CA TYR A 76 -21.75 -1.55 -2.12
C TYR A 76 -20.68 -0.61 -2.67
N SER A 77 -20.80 -0.20 -3.95
CA SER A 77 -19.87 0.71 -4.63
C SER A 77 -18.39 0.33 -4.40
N PRO A 78 -17.95 -0.87 -4.87
CA PRO A 78 -16.60 -1.34 -4.62
C PRO A 78 -15.55 -0.43 -5.28
N ASP A 79 -14.49 -0.10 -4.55
CA ASP A 79 -13.37 0.69 -5.06
C ASP A 79 -12.56 -0.12 -6.09
N THR A 80 -12.35 -1.40 -5.81
CA THR A 80 -11.59 -2.33 -6.65
C THR A 80 -12.34 -3.65 -6.81
N VAL A 81 -12.24 -4.23 -8.01
CA VAL A 81 -12.81 -5.54 -8.32
C VAL A 81 -11.70 -6.53 -8.63
N TRP A 82 -11.73 -7.70 -8.01
CA TRP A 82 -10.86 -8.84 -8.30
C TRP A 82 -11.65 -9.89 -9.06
N TYR A 83 -11.33 -10.08 -10.33
CA TYR A 83 -11.96 -11.09 -11.17
C TYR A 83 -11.01 -12.26 -11.41
N PHE A 84 -11.41 -13.45 -10.97
CA PHE A 84 -10.64 -14.68 -11.15
C PHE A 84 -11.18 -15.46 -12.35
N THR A 85 -10.34 -15.64 -13.38
CA THR A 85 -10.78 -16.35 -14.58
C THR A 85 -10.97 -17.84 -14.33
N GLY A 86 -11.76 -18.51 -15.16
CA GLY A 86 -11.91 -19.97 -15.08
C GLY A 86 -10.66 -20.76 -15.46
N TYR A 87 -9.67 -20.11 -16.08
CA TYR A 87 -8.40 -20.72 -16.49
C TYR A 87 -7.33 -20.71 -15.38
N ILE A 88 -7.60 -19.99 -14.27
CA ILE A 88 -6.72 -19.96 -13.11
C ILE A 88 -6.44 -21.38 -12.59
N ASP A 89 -5.24 -21.59 -12.06
CA ASP A 89 -4.82 -22.88 -11.52
C ASP A 89 -4.96 -24.06 -12.50
N GLY A 90 -4.85 -23.78 -13.81
CA GLY A 90 -4.95 -24.79 -14.87
C GLY A 90 -6.37 -25.26 -15.18
N GLY A 91 -7.40 -24.50 -14.77
CA GLY A 91 -8.81 -24.77 -15.09
C GLY A 91 -9.15 -24.64 -16.58
N GLU A 92 -10.39 -24.97 -16.93
CA GLU A 92 -10.88 -25.06 -18.31
C GLU A 92 -11.77 -23.88 -18.74
N GLY A 93 -11.84 -22.82 -17.93
CA GLY A 93 -12.74 -21.69 -18.17
C GLY A 93 -14.09 -21.82 -17.47
N LEU A 94 -14.80 -20.70 -17.32
CA LEU A 94 -16.16 -20.67 -16.79
C LEU A 94 -17.18 -20.72 -17.93
N THR A 95 -18.38 -21.25 -17.64
CA THR A 95 -19.47 -21.24 -18.62
C THR A 95 -19.90 -19.80 -18.91
N ASN A 96 -19.94 -19.41 -20.19
CA ASN A 96 -20.29 -18.04 -20.64
C ASN A 96 -19.37 -16.93 -20.11
N GLU A 97 -18.10 -17.23 -19.80
CA GLU A 97 -17.15 -16.28 -19.20
C GLU A 97 -17.00 -14.97 -19.99
N ASN A 98 -17.03 -15.04 -21.33
CA ASN A 98 -16.98 -13.85 -22.19
C ASN A 98 -18.12 -12.86 -21.89
N LYS A 99 -19.34 -13.35 -21.74
CA LYS A 99 -20.52 -12.52 -21.41
C LYS A 99 -20.44 -12.00 -19.98
N MET A 100 -19.90 -12.80 -19.05
CA MET A 100 -19.68 -12.38 -17.66
C MET A 100 -18.71 -11.19 -17.60
N LEU A 101 -17.60 -11.25 -18.34
CA LEU A 101 -16.64 -10.15 -18.42
C LEU A 101 -17.25 -8.90 -19.06
N GLU A 102 -18.00 -9.02 -20.15
CA GLU A 102 -18.69 -7.88 -20.76
C GLU A 102 -19.63 -7.19 -19.76
N ALA A 103 -20.46 -7.96 -19.05
CA ALA A 103 -21.36 -7.44 -18.03
C ALA A 103 -20.60 -6.84 -16.83
N LEU A 104 -19.48 -7.44 -16.43
CA LEU A 104 -18.61 -6.91 -15.39
C LEU A 104 -18.02 -5.55 -15.77
N PHE A 105 -17.48 -5.42 -16.99
CA PHE A 105 -16.93 -4.16 -17.48
C PHE A 105 -18.00 -3.07 -17.58
N GLU A 106 -19.24 -3.42 -17.95
CA GLU A 106 -20.38 -2.50 -17.90
C GLU A 106 -20.64 -2.03 -16.46
N ALA A 107 -20.74 -2.97 -15.51
CA ALA A 107 -20.97 -2.65 -14.11
C ALA A 107 -19.83 -1.80 -13.50
N CYS A 108 -18.57 -2.12 -13.80
CA CYS A 108 -17.41 -1.36 -13.34
C CYS A 108 -17.40 0.06 -13.91
N SER A 109 -17.73 0.21 -15.19
CA SER A 109 -17.78 1.51 -15.86
C SER A 109 -18.90 2.40 -15.30
N VAL A 110 -20.10 1.85 -15.12
CA VAL A 110 -21.26 2.58 -14.59
C VAL A 110 -21.07 3.02 -13.14
N ASN A 111 -20.36 2.22 -12.34
CA ASN A 111 -20.11 2.52 -10.91
C ASN A 111 -18.75 3.18 -10.65
N GLU A 112 -18.05 3.62 -11.70
CA GLU A 112 -16.75 4.32 -11.60
C GLU A 112 -15.71 3.57 -10.75
N VAL A 113 -15.65 2.24 -10.89
CA VAL A 113 -14.68 1.41 -10.17
C VAL A 113 -13.26 1.85 -10.55
N SER A 114 -12.45 2.17 -9.54
CA SER A 114 -11.11 2.75 -9.72
C SER A 114 -10.14 1.80 -10.44
N LYS A 115 -10.27 0.48 -10.18
CA LYS A 115 -9.40 -0.55 -10.74
C LYS A 115 -10.09 -1.91 -10.83
N LEU A 116 -9.89 -2.58 -11.97
CA LEU A 116 -10.22 -3.99 -12.16
C LEU A 116 -8.94 -4.81 -12.21
N VAL A 117 -8.74 -5.70 -11.25
CA VAL A 117 -7.64 -6.67 -11.23
C VAL A 117 -8.17 -7.99 -11.75
N VAL A 118 -7.66 -8.44 -12.90
CA VAL A 118 -8.05 -9.71 -13.50
C VAL A 118 -6.94 -10.73 -13.29
N ILE A 119 -7.25 -11.81 -12.58
CA ILE A 119 -6.34 -12.90 -12.30
C ILE A 119 -6.52 -13.96 -13.38
N SER A 120 -5.59 -13.97 -14.32
CA SER A 120 -5.45 -14.91 -15.43
C SER A 120 -4.43 -16.00 -15.09
N SER A 121 -4.11 -16.83 -16.08
CA SER A 121 -3.20 -17.96 -15.99
C SER A 121 -1.97 -17.77 -16.88
N VAL A 122 -0.83 -18.32 -16.46
CA VAL A 122 0.37 -18.44 -17.31
C VAL A 122 0.11 -19.23 -18.60
N ASN A 123 -0.99 -19.99 -18.69
CA ASN A 123 -1.38 -20.72 -19.89
C ASN A 123 -1.59 -19.82 -21.12
N SER A 124 -1.97 -18.54 -20.96
CA SER A 124 -2.07 -17.58 -22.08
C SER A 124 -0.73 -17.31 -22.77
N LEU A 125 0.38 -17.72 -22.15
CA LEU A 125 1.75 -17.56 -22.65
C LEU A 125 2.29 -18.82 -23.34
N LEU A 126 1.50 -19.89 -23.45
CA LEU A 126 1.88 -21.13 -24.14
C LEU A 126 1.67 -21.00 -25.66
N TYR A 127 2.47 -20.13 -26.30
CA TYR A 127 2.47 -19.95 -27.74
C TYR A 127 3.88 -19.75 -28.29
N LYS A 128 4.06 -20.01 -29.58
CA LYS A 128 5.26 -19.59 -30.34
C LYS A 128 4.95 -18.34 -31.15
N SER A 129 5.90 -17.41 -31.18
CA SER A 129 5.84 -16.25 -32.08
C SER A 129 6.40 -16.64 -33.44
N ALA A 130 5.67 -16.35 -34.52
CA ALA A 130 6.03 -16.73 -35.89
C ALA A 130 7.36 -16.12 -36.38
N ASP A 131 7.84 -15.03 -35.76
CA ASP A 131 8.95 -14.23 -36.27
C ASP A 131 10.28 -14.44 -35.48
N GLY A 132 10.33 -15.42 -34.57
CA GLY A 132 11.47 -15.64 -33.66
C GLY A 132 11.72 -14.50 -32.64
N ARG A 133 11.10 -13.33 -32.85
CA ARG A 133 11.02 -12.22 -31.91
C ARG A 133 9.77 -12.39 -31.05
N LYS A 134 9.90 -12.21 -29.73
CA LYS A 134 8.83 -12.41 -28.72
C LYS A 134 7.65 -11.41 -28.83
N THR A 135 7.51 -10.72 -29.96
CA THR A 135 6.50 -9.68 -30.24
C THR A 135 5.98 -9.79 -31.68
N GLY A 136 5.56 -11.00 -32.10
CA GLY A 136 4.88 -11.19 -33.38
C GLY A 136 3.37 -10.92 -33.28
N PHE A 137 2.76 -10.44 -34.36
CA PHE A 137 1.31 -10.20 -34.45
C PHE A 137 0.47 -11.48 -34.45
N PHE A 138 1.08 -12.64 -34.70
CA PHE A 138 0.41 -13.93 -34.75
C PHE A 138 1.00 -14.87 -33.68
N LYS A 139 0.14 -15.34 -32.77
CA LYS A 139 0.48 -16.27 -31.68
C LYS A 139 0.06 -17.69 -32.10
N ASP A 140 1.02 -18.59 -32.27
CA ASP A 140 0.78 -20.01 -32.52
C ASP A 140 0.66 -20.77 -31.19
N TYR A 141 -0.56 -20.90 -30.67
CA TYR A 141 -0.83 -21.50 -29.37
C TYR A 141 -0.64 -23.02 -29.38
N LYS A 142 -0.11 -23.57 -28.28
CA LYS A 142 0.22 -24.99 -28.17
C LYS A 142 -0.98 -25.91 -27.98
N ASN A 143 -2.05 -25.42 -27.37
CA ASN A 143 -3.27 -26.16 -27.13
C ASN A 143 -4.48 -25.20 -27.11
N GLU A 144 -5.67 -25.78 -27.21
CA GLU A 144 -6.94 -25.04 -27.22
C GLU A 144 -7.11 -24.19 -25.96
N ARG A 145 -6.82 -24.76 -24.77
CA ARG A 145 -6.87 -24.03 -23.49
C ARG A 145 -6.00 -22.77 -23.46
N ALA A 146 -4.80 -22.81 -24.03
CA ALA A 146 -3.90 -21.66 -24.11
C ALA A 146 -4.44 -20.61 -25.08
N TYR A 147 -5.01 -21.05 -26.21
CA TYR A 147 -5.68 -20.15 -27.15
C TYR A 147 -6.86 -19.44 -26.49
N ASP A 148 -7.75 -20.17 -25.80
CA ASP A 148 -8.92 -19.58 -25.17
C ASP A 148 -8.53 -18.61 -24.04
N CYS A 149 -7.58 -19.00 -23.19
CA CYS A 149 -7.06 -18.13 -22.13
C CYS A 149 -6.42 -16.85 -22.72
N GLY A 150 -5.70 -16.97 -23.84
CA GLY A 150 -5.13 -15.82 -24.55
C GLY A 150 -6.19 -14.93 -25.20
N ALA A 151 -7.21 -15.52 -25.82
CA ALA A 151 -8.34 -14.81 -26.41
C ALA A 151 -9.15 -14.05 -25.35
N LEU A 152 -9.31 -14.64 -24.15
CA LEU A 152 -9.95 -14.00 -23.01
C LEU A 152 -9.17 -12.76 -22.57
N GLU A 153 -7.84 -12.83 -22.48
CA GLU A 153 -7.01 -11.65 -22.17
C GLU A 153 -7.13 -10.55 -23.22
N ASP A 154 -7.19 -10.91 -24.50
CA ASP A 154 -7.36 -9.95 -25.58
C ASP A 154 -8.75 -9.27 -25.50
N LEU A 155 -9.80 -10.01 -25.13
CA LEU A 155 -11.14 -9.48 -24.83
C LEU A 155 -11.13 -8.52 -23.63
N ILE A 156 -10.39 -8.86 -22.57
CA ILE A 156 -10.24 -8.01 -21.37
C ILE A 156 -9.55 -6.69 -21.75
N ARG A 157 -8.47 -6.73 -22.53
CA ARG A 157 -7.77 -5.52 -23.01
C ARG A 157 -8.69 -4.66 -23.87
N TYR A 158 -9.43 -5.28 -24.79
CA TYR A 158 -10.38 -4.59 -25.65
C TYR A 158 -11.43 -3.84 -24.82
N ASN A 159 -12.04 -4.51 -23.83
CA ASN A 159 -13.05 -3.90 -22.97
C ASN A 159 -12.47 -2.83 -22.03
N SER A 160 -11.26 -3.03 -21.49
CA SER A 160 -10.57 -2.04 -20.66
C SER A 160 -10.41 -0.70 -21.39
N ILE A 161 -9.95 -0.73 -22.65
CA ILE A 161 -9.80 0.47 -23.47
C ILE A 161 -11.16 1.06 -23.83
N ARG A 162 -12.10 0.24 -24.31
CA ARG A 162 -13.41 0.69 -24.78
C ARG A 162 -14.26 1.32 -23.68
N LYS A 163 -14.20 0.77 -22.46
CA LYS A 163 -14.99 1.20 -21.30
C LYS A 163 -14.24 2.15 -20.37
N ASN A 164 -12.99 2.48 -20.71
CA ASN A 164 -12.11 3.31 -19.90
C ASN A 164 -11.98 2.83 -18.44
N VAL A 165 -11.90 1.52 -18.25
CA VAL A 165 -11.73 0.89 -16.93
C VAL A 165 -10.27 0.49 -16.78
N LYS A 166 -9.58 1.08 -15.80
CA LYS A 166 -8.19 0.75 -15.47
C LYS A 166 -8.08 -0.72 -15.09
N THR A 167 -7.32 -1.50 -15.86
CA THR A 167 -7.29 -2.96 -15.74
C THR A 167 -5.88 -3.52 -15.62
N VAL A 168 -5.63 -4.30 -14.58
CA VAL A 168 -4.37 -5.01 -14.35
C VAL A 168 -4.60 -6.50 -14.55
N ILE A 169 -3.95 -7.10 -15.54
CA ILE A 169 -4.01 -8.54 -15.79
C ILE A 169 -2.82 -9.21 -15.09
N LEU A 170 -3.09 -10.04 -14.08
CA LEU A 170 -2.10 -10.83 -13.35
C LEU A 170 -2.17 -12.29 -13.80
N ARG A 171 -1.13 -12.77 -14.49
CA ARG A 171 -1.01 -14.18 -14.88
C ARG A 171 -0.35 -14.96 -13.77
N THR A 172 -1.06 -15.92 -13.20
CA THR A 172 -0.57 -16.71 -12.05
C THR A 172 -0.17 -18.12 -12.46
N SER A 173 0.78 -18.70 -11.73
CA SER A 173 1.08 -20.14 -11.79
C SER A 173 0.03 -20.96 -11.03
N HIS A 174 0.27 -22.25 -10.81
CA HIS A 174 -0.69 -23.10 -10.08
C HIS A 174 -0.91 -22.58 -8.66
N ILE A 175 -2.15 -22.64 -8.18
CA ILE A 175 -2.50 -22.12 -6.86
C ILE A 175 -2.47 -23.25 -5.84
N ALA A 176 -1.68 -23.06 -4.80
CA ALA A 176 -1.60 -23.98 -3.67
C ALA A 176 -2.40 -23.44 -2.48
N ASN A 177 -3.39 -24.20 -2.03
CA ASN A 177 -4.07 -23.96 -0.76
C ASN A 177 -3.86 -25.15 0.18
N ARG A 178 -3.65 -24.85 1.47
CA ARG A 178 -3.26 -25.78 2.53
C ARG A 178 -4.25 -26.92 2.78
N ALA A 179 -5.50 -26.83 2.28
CA ALA A 179 -6.50 -27.90 2.45
C ALA A 179 -7.73 -27.82 1.51
N ASN A 180 -7.58 -27.26 0.31
CA ASN A 180 -8.69 -27.12 -0.64
C ASN A 180 -8.65 -28.24 -1.70
N GLU A 181 -9.79 -28.87 -1.96
CA GLU A 181 -9.92 -29.93 -2.97
C GLU A 181 -10.07 -29.37 -4.40
N ALA A 182 -10.54 -28.15 -4.57
CA ALA A 182 -10.79 -27.57 -5.89
C ALA A 182 -9.53 -27.10 -6.63
N THR A 183 -8.40 -26.96 -5.94
CA THR A 183 -7.14 -26.60 -6.60
C THR A 183 -6.55 -27.78 -7.36
N TYR A 184 -5.69 -27.51 -8.34
CA TYR A 184 -4.93 -28.52 -9.08
C TYR A 184 -4.19 -29.45 -8.12
N LEU A 185 -3.50 -28.89 -7.12
CA LEU A 185 -2.78 -29.67 -6.12
C LEU A 185 -3.71 -30.51 -5.23
N GLY A 186 -4.88 -29.99 -4.86
CA GLY A 186 -5.89 -30.73 -4.11
C GLY A 186 -6.47 -31.92 -4.89
N ASN A 187 -6.78 -31.71 -6.17
CA ASN A 187 -7.23 -32.76 -7.09
C ASN A 187 -6.15 -33.81 -7.31
N LEU A 188 -4.88 -33.39 -7.40
CA LEU A 188 -3.73 -34.27 -7.52
C LEU A 188 -3.59 -35.15 -6.27
N TYR A 189 -3.70 -34.58 -5.07
CA TYR A 189 -3.68 -35.34 -3.82
C TYR A 189 -4.82 -36.34 -3.73
N ASN A 190 -6.04 -35.95 -4.14
CA ASN A 190 -7.19 -36.84 -4.16
C ASN A 190 -6.97 -38.03 -5.11
N THR A 191 -6.44 -37.76 -6.31
CA THR A 191 -6.11 -38.78 -7.30
C THR A 191 -5.05 -39.72 -6.74
N ALA A 192 -3.94 -39.17 -6.23
CA ALA A 192 -2.85 -39.93 -5.64
C ALA A 192 -3.30 -40.80 -4.46
N LEU A 193 -4.24 -40.33 -3.63
CA LEU A 193 -4.84 -41.10 -2.54
C LEU A 193 -5.68 -42.29 -3.01
N ASN A 194 -6.49 -42.09 -4.06
CA ASN A 194 -7.47 -43.07 -4.52
C ASN A 194 -6.89 -44.08 -5.51
N THR A 195 -6.11 -43.63 -6.49
CA THR A 195 -5.59 -44.46 -7.58
C THR A 195 -4.16 -44.96 -7.35
N ARG A 196 -3.41 -44.30 -6.45
CA ARG A 196 -1.95 -44.49 -6.26
C ARG A 196 -1.15 -44.32 -7.56
N LYS A 197 -1.71 -43.58 -8.53
CA LYS A 197 -1.08 -43.29 -9.82
C LYS A 197 -1.27 -41.82 -10.18
N VAL A 198 -0.20 -41.18 -10.62
CA VAL A 198 -0.20 -39.79 -11.09
C VAL A 198 0.53 -39.73 -12.43
N ASP A 199 -0.15 -39.21 -13.44
CA ASP A 199 0.42 -39.03 -14.78
C ASP A 199 0.58 -37.53 -15.05
N PHE A 200 1.83 -37.08 -15.19
CA PHE A 200 2.13 -35.69 -15.49
C PHE A 200 2.16 -35.43 -17.01
N PRO A 201 1.55 -34.33 -17.49
CA PRO A 201 1.43 -34.04 -18.93
C PRO A 201 2.71 -33.51 -19.57
N TYR A 202 3.82 -33.41 -18.82
CA TYR A 202 5.07 -32.82 -19.28
C TYR A 202 6.27 -33.69 -18.88
N ASN A 203 7.38 -33.48 -19.58
CA ASN A 203 8.64 -34.16 -19.30
C ASN A 203 9.17 -33.79 -17.91
N GLU A 204 9.83 -34.74 -17.25
CA GLU A 204 10.42 -34.58 -15.91
C GLU A 204 11.32 -33.35 -15.75
N ASN A 205 11.99 -32.90 -16.82
CA ASN A 205 12.91 -31.75 -16.79
C ASN A 205 12.19 -30.40 -16.95
N GLN A 206 10.88 -30.39 -17.21
CA GLN A 206 10.11 -29.16 -17.35
C GLN A 206 9.85 -28.52 -15.99
N LEU A 207 9.81 -27.18 -15.96
CA LEU A 207 9.60 -26.44 -14.72
C LEU A 207 8.14 -26.49 -14.30
N VAL A 208 7.91 -26.67 -13.01
CA VAL A 208 6.61 -26.53 -12.35
C VAL A 208 6.69 -25.37 -11.36
N ASP A 209 5.63 -24.58 -11.28
CA ASP A 209 5.57 -23.43 -10.38
C ASP A 209 4.22 -23.38 -9.66
N PHE A 210 4.27 -23.04 -8.37
CA PHE A 210 3.12 -22.93 -7.50
C PHE A 210 3.19 -21.64 -6.68
N MET A 211 2.08 -20.95 -6.58
CA MET A 211 1.89 -19.78 -5.73
C MET A 211 0.88 -20.11 -4.63
N THR A 212 1.20 -19.81 -3.37
CA THR A 212 0.21 -20.02 -2.31
C THR A 212 -0.94 -19.01 -2.42
N VAL A 213 -2.15 -19.38 -1.99
CA VAL A 213 -3.27 -18.42 -1.91
C VAL A 213 -2.88 -17.23 -1.03
N ARG A 214 -2.09 -17.45 0.01
CA ARG A 214 -1.59 -16.38 0.89
C ARG A 214 -0.71 -15.39 0.14
N ASP A 215 0.32 -15.88 -0.56
CA ASP A 215 1.20 -15.02 -1.37
C ASP A 215 0.40 -14.27 -2.45
N LEU A 216 -0.57 -14.96 -3.09
CA LEU A 216 -1.47 -14.32 -4.05
C LEU A 216 -2.28 -13.20 -3.41
N CYS A 217 -2.79 -13.38 -2.19
CA CYS A 217 -3.52 -12.32 -1.48
C CYS A 217 -2.61 -11.14 -1.14
N GLU A 218 -1.40 -11.37 -0.63
CA GLU A 218 -0.43 -10.31 -0.34
C GLU A 218 -0.09 -9.51 -1.61
N LEU A 219 0.06 -10.19 -2.76
CA LEU A 219 0.21 -9.55 -4.07
C LEU A 219 -1.03 -8.74 -4.46
N LEU A 220 -2.23 -9.29 -4.33
CA LEU A 220 -3.47 -8.61 -4.72
C LEU A 220 -3.74 -7.38 -3.86
N ILE A 221 -3.41 -7.42 -2.57
CA ILE A 221 -3.45 -6.25 -1.67
C ILE A 221 -2.50 -5.18 -2.18
N SER A 222 -1.23 -5.54 -2.43
CA SER A 222 -0.21 -4.60 -2.97
C SER A 222 -0.62 -4.00 -4.32
N VAL A 223 -1.22 -4.79 -5.21
CA VAL A 223 -1.72 -4.33 -6.51
C VAL A 223 -2.92 -3.41 -6.34
N THR A 224 -3.77 -3.64 -5.33
CA THR A 224 -4.94 -2.80 -5.05
C THR A 224 -4.54 -1.44 -4.51
N GLU A 225 -3.55 -1.38 -3.61
CA GLU A 225 -3.03 -0.15 -2.99
C GLU A 225 -2.19 0.71 -3.94
N GLU A 226 -1.63 0.11 -5.00
CA GLU A 226 -0.93 0.90 -6.01
C GLU A 226 -1.92 1.82 -6.74
N THR A 227 -1.63 3.10 -6.89
CA THR A 227 -2.53 4.06 -7.55
C THR A 227 -1.92 4.61 -8.84
N MET A 228 -0.59 4.50 -8.97
CA MET A 228 0.20 5.02 -10.10
C MET A 228 0.38 4.02 -11.24
N ASP A 229 -0.11 2.79 -11.08
CA ASP A 229 -0.04 1.78 -12.12
C ASP A 229 -0.91 2.15 -13.34
N THR A 230 -0.50 1.72 -14.52
CA THR A 230 -1.27 1.85 -15.76
C THR A 230 -1.92 0.52 -16.12
N SER A 231 -2.92 0.54 -17.00
CA SER A 231 -3.50 -0.71 -17.51
C SER A 231 -2.41 -1.56 -18.17
N GLY A 232 -2.25 -2.80 -17.72
CA GLY A 232 -1.08 -3.60 -18.06
C GLY A 232 -1.23 -5.08 -17.76
N SER A 233 -0.21 -5.85 -18.12
CA SER A 233 -0.15 -7.28 -17.81
C SER A 233 1.17 -7.65 -17.19
N TYR A 234 1.09 -8.48 -16.16
CA TYR A 234 2.19 -8.91 -15.32
C TYR A 234 2.07 -10.40 -15.05
N THR A 235 3.20 -11.08 -14.88
CA THR A 235 3.24 -12.53 -14.64
C THR A 235 3.78 -12.81 -13.24
N ALA A 236 2.89 -13.27 -12.36
CA ALA A 236 3.16 -13.58 -10.97
C ALA A 236 3.66 -15.03 -10.84
N LEU A 237 4.96 -15.17 -10.61
CA LEU A 237 5.65 -16.44 -10.40
C LEU A 237 6.20 -16.49 -8.97
N SER A 238 6.39 -17.70 -8.41
CA SER A 238 6.97 -17.84 -7.07
C SER A 238 8.46 -17.50 -7.02
N GLY A 239 9.17 -17.67 -8.15
CA GLY A 239 10.63 -17.56 -8.24
C GLY A 239 11.38 -18.85 -7.93
N TYR A 240 10.70 -19.88 -7.38
CA TYR A 240 11.27 -21.21 -7.20
C TYR A 240 11.39 -21.94 -8.54
N ARG A 241 12.38 -22.84 -8.66
CA ARG A 241 12.76 -23.49 -9.93
C ARG A 241 12.70 -25.00 -9.85
N HIS A 242 11.56 -25.52 -9.39
CA HIS A 242 11.34 -26.95 -9.34
C HIS A 242 11.00 -27.52 -10.71
N THR A 243 11.41 -28.76 -10.91
CA THR A 243 11.04 -29.55 -12.09
C THR A 243 9.90 -30.51 -11.77
N TYR A 244 9.18 -30.98 -12.79
CA TYR A 244 8.18 -32.03 -12.61
C TYR A 244 8.79 -33.31 -12.01
N GLY A 245 10.06 -33.61 -12.33
CA GLY A 245 10.81 -34.71 -11.73
C GLY A 245 11.00 -34.55 -10.22
N GLU A 246 11.48 -33.39 -9.78
CA GLU A 246 11.62 -33.07 -8.34
C GLU A 246 10.27 -33.12 -7.62
N PHE A 247 9.24 -32.54 -8.23
CA PHE A 247 7.89 -32.54 -7.69
C PHE A 247 7.32 -33.95 -7.52
N GLY A 248 7.50 -34.82 -8.53
CA GLY A 248 7.07 -36.21 -8.46
C GLY A 248 7.82 -37.02 -7.40
N GLU A 249 9.12 -36.79 -7.21
CA GLU A 249 9.88 -37.43 -6.15
C GLU A 249 9.42 -36.99 -4.75
N GLU A 250 9.12 -35.70 -4.56
CA GLU A 250 8.59 -35.21 -3.28
C GLU A 250 7.17 -35.73 -2.99
N LEU A 251 6.35 -35.93 -4.03
CA LEU A 251 5.07 -36.62 -3.92
C LEU A 251 5.24 -38.08 -3.49
N LYS A 252 6.19 -38.83 -4.07
CA LYS A 252 6.46 -40.23 -3.68
C LYS A 252 6.93 -40.35 -2.23
N LYS A 253 7.75 -39.40 -1.75
CA LYS A 253 8.15 -39.36 -0.33
C LYS A 253 6.95 -39.12 0.60
N SER A 254 6.01 -38.29 0.16
CA SER A 254 4.82 -37.94 0.93
C SER A 254 3.75 -39.05 0.89
N ILE A 255 3.69 -39.83 -0.20
CA ILE A 255 2.65 -40.82 -0.48
C ILE A 255 3.29 -42.18 -0.78
N GLU A 256 3.31 -43.06 0.22
CA GLU A 256 3.87 -44.41 0.08
C GLU A 256 3.18 -45.20 -1.06
N GLY A 257 3.98 -45.82 -1.93
CA GLY A 257 3.48 -46.67 -3.01
C GLY A 257 2.86 -45.91 -4.20
N LEU A 258 3.14 -44.61 -4.33
CA LEU A 258 2.71 -43.82 -5.48
C LEU A 258 3.55 -44.13 -6.73
N ASP A 259 2.89 -44.48 -7.83
CA ASP A 259 3.50 -44.58 -9.15
C ASP A 259 3.31 -43.25 -9.90
N VAL A 260 4.40 -42.72 -10.46
CA VAL A 260 4.41 -41.41 -11.14
C VAL A 260 4.98 -41.59 -12.54
N THR A 261 4.22 -41.20 -13.55
CA THR A 261 4.65 -41.22 -14.95
C THR A 261 4.68 -39.82 -15.56
N TYR A 262 5.48 -39.65 -16.63
CA TYR A 262 5.68 -38.38 -17.32
C TYR A 262 5.53 -38.55 -18.81
N ASP A 263 4.91 -37.58 -19.49
CA ASP A 263 4.95 -37.51 -20.95
C ASP A 263 6.33 -37.04 -21.43
N LYS A 264 7.07 -37.95 -22.07
CA LYS A 264 8.42 -37.67 -22.58
C LYS A 264 8.43 -36.61 -23.67
N GLN A 265 7.35 -36.45 -24.42
CA GLN A 265 7.23 -35.48 -25.52
C GLN A 265 6.61 -34.16 -25.08
N GLY A 266 6.00 -34.11 -23.89
CA GLY A 266 5.38 -32.92 -23.33
C GLY A 266 6.42 -31.84 -23.01
N LEU A 267 6.33 -30.69 -23.70
CA LEU A 267 7.21 -29.53 -23.56
C LEU A 267 6.41 -28.34 -23.03
N LEU A 268 6.93 -27.69 -21.98
CA LEU A 268 6.33 -26.52 -21.35
C LEU A 268 7.26 -25.31 -21.54
N ASP A 269 7.07 -24.61 -22.66
CA ASP A 269 7.85 -23.42 -23.00
C ASP A 269 6.93 -22.20 -23.08
N TYR A 270 6.91 -21.43 -21.98
CA TYR A 270 6.17 -20.17 -21.90
C TYR A 270 6.93 -19.07 -22.64
N ALA A 271 6.21 -18.27 -23.45
CA ALA A 271 6.74 -17.11 -24.16
C ALA A 271 7.07 -15.93 -23.22
N ILE A 272 7.85 -16.16 -22.16
CA ILE A 272 8.18 -15.17 -21.13
C ILE A 272 9.68 -15.03 -20.93
N ASN A 273 10.09 -13.92 -20.32
CA ASN A 273 11.38 -13.77 -19.69
C ASN A 273 11.17 -13.73 -18.18
N ARG A 274 11.32 -14.87 -17.50
CA ARG A 274 11.01 -15.00 -16.07
C ARG A 274 11.73 -13.96 -15.20
N LYS A 275 13.03 -13.75 -15.43
CA LYS A 275 13.82 -12.76 -14.66
C LYS A 275 13.28 -11.35 -14.79
N GLU A 276 12.83 -10.99 -15.99
CA GLU A 276 12.27 -9.66 -16.25
C GLU A 276 10.90 -9.50 -15.60
N GLU A 277 10.04 -10.52 -15.66
CA GLU A 277 8.72 -10.48 -15.01
C GLU A 277 8.85 -10.43 -13.48
N GLU A 278 9.76 -11.22 -12.89
CA GLU A 278 10.09 -11.18 -11.45
C GLU A 278 10.58 -9.80 -11.04
N ARG A 279 11.42 -9.15 -11.86
CA ARG A 279 11.89 -7.78 -11.65
C ARG A 279 10.74 -6.78 -11.72
N ARG A 280 9.90 -6.84 -12.76
CA ARG A 280 8.76 -5.94 -12.98
C ARG A 280 7.76 -5.98 -11.83
N ILE A 281 7.40 -7.18 -11.34
CA ILE A 281 6.47 -7.31 -10.21
C ILE A 281 7.09 -6.80 -8.91
N ARG A 282 8.39 -7.04 -8.69
CA ARG A 282 9.08 -6.53 -7.51
C ARG A 282 9.20 -5.01 -7.51
N GLU A 283 9.51 -4.40 -8.65
CA GLU A 283 9.61 -2.95 -8.78
C GLU A 283 8.26 -2.26 -8.66
N ASN A 284 7.22 -2.81 -9.29
CA ASN A 284 5.90 -2.18 -9.32
C ASN A 284 5.08 -2.44 -8.06
N TYR A 285 5.21 -3.62 -7.45
CA TYR A 285 4.32 -4.07 -6.37
C TYR A 285 5.06 -4.57 -5.13
N GLY A 286 6.40 -4.60 -5.11
CA GLY A 286 7.18 -5.03 -3.95
C GLY A 286 7.03 -6.51 -3.59
N PHE A 287 6.45 -7.32 -4.47
CA PHE A 287 6.08 -8.70 -4.16
C PHE A 287 7.26 -9.68 -4.30
N ILE A 288 7.37 -10.56 -3.30
CA ILE A 288 8.27 -11.71 -3.26
C ILE A 288 7.49 -12.85 -2.59
N ALA A 289 7.41 -14.02 -3.23
CA ALA A 289 6.74 -15.17 -2.62
C ALA A 289 7.51 -15.65 -1.39
N ALA A 290 6.79 -15.97 -0.31
CA ALA A 290 7.40 -16.37 0.95
C ALA A 290 7.53 -17.89 1.08
N ASP A 291 6.56 -18.64 0.56
CA ASP A 291 6.41 -20.08 0.81
C ASP A 291 6.81 -20.91 -0.43
N ASP A 292 7.73 -21.87 -0.24
CA ASP A 292 8.03 -22.90 -1.24
C ASP A 292 7.07 -24.09 -1.10
N VAL A 293 6.12 -24.19 -2.02
CA VAL A 293 5.08 -25.22 -2.02
C VAL A 293 5.64 -26.62 -2.26
N VAL A 294 6.66 -26.76 -3.11
CA VAL A 294 7.22 -28.08 -3.45
C VAL A 294 8.05 -28.59 -2.29
N ALA A 295 8.81 -27.71 -1.61
CA ALA A 295 9.54 -28.10 -0.40
C ALA A 295 8.60 -28.46 0.78
N ASP A 296 7.46 -27.78 0.94
CA ASP A 296 6.49 -28.03 2.03
C ASP A 296 5.43 -29.09 1.69
N LEU A 297 5.64 -29.89 0.64
CA LEU A 297 4.61 -30.78 0.10
C LEU A 297 4.13 -31.83 1.10
N ASN A 298 5.04 -32.41 1.88
CA ASN A 298 4.73 -33.44 2.87
C ASN A 298 3.81 -32.89 3.97
N SER A 299 4.08 -31.69 4.47
CA SER A 299 3.24 -31.07 5.49
C SER A 299 1.87 -30.67 4.92
N SER A 300 1.85 -30.15 3.69
CA SER A 300 0.63 -29.84 2.93
C SER A 300 -0.26 -31.07 2.75
N TYR A 301 0.32 -32.19 2.28
CA TYR A 301 -0.38 -33.46 2.13
C TYR A 301 -0.87 -34.04 3.47
N GLY A 302 -0.04 -33.97 4.52
CA GLY A 302 -0.43 -34.39 5.87
C GLY A 302 -1.64 -33.62 6.40
N ARG A 303 -1.72 -32.31 6.15
CA ARG A 303 -2.88 -31.46 6.48
C ARG A 303 -4.11 -31.85 5.66
N TYR A 304 -3.96 -32.06 4.36
CA TYR A 304 -5.02 -32.54 3.47
C TYR A 304 -5.62 -33.87 3.96
N ARG A 305 -4.76 -34.85 4.26
CA ARG A 305 -5.15 -36.17 4.77
C ARG A 305 -5.88 -36.07 6.11
N LYS A 306 -5.41 -35.23 7.04
CA LYS A 306 -6.09 -35.01 8.34
C LYS A 306 -7.50 -34.43 8.16
N LYS A 307 -7.72 -33.48 7.22
CA LYS A 307 -9.05 -32.91 6.95
C LYS A 307 -10.04 -33.96 6.40
N GLN A 308 -9.56 -34.85 5.51
CA GLN A 308 -10.32 -36.02 5.04
C GLN A 308 -10.72 -36.97 6.18
N ILE A 309 -9.81 -37.25 7.12
CA ILE A 309 -10.08 -38.11 8.28
C ILE A 309 -11.06 -37.43 9.28
N ARG A 310 -10.94 -36.11 9.49
CA ARG A 310 -11.75 -35.36 10.47
C ARG A 310 -13.24 -35.25 10.11
N LYS A 311 -13.62 -35.39 8.83
CA LYS A 311 -15.04 -35.50 8.42
C LYS A 311 -15.74 -36.76 9.01
N LYS A 312 -15.03 -37.66 9.72
CA LYS A 312 -15.56 -38.93 10.25
C LYS A 312 -15.63 -39.14 11.77
N SER A 313 -15.45 -38.15 12.65
CA SER A 313 -15.47 -38.44 14.11
C SER A 313 -16.32 -37.51 14.98
N VAL A 314 -17.55 -37.94 15.26
CA VAL A 314 -18.42 -37.42 16.33
C VAL A 314 -17.88 -37.77 17.73
N GLN A 315 -16.93 -38.71 17.81
CA GLN A 315 -16.38 -39.22 19.08
C GLN A 315 -15.42 -38.23 19.76
N GLU A 316 -14.86 -37.25 19.05
CA GLU A 316 -13.97 -36.23 19.63
C GLU A 316 -14.73 -35.19 20.47
N ARG A 317 -16.01 -34.93 20.16
CA ARG A 317 -16.87 -34.00 20.93
C ARG A 317 -17.24 -34.50 22.31
N LEU A 318 -17.19 -35.81 22.55
CA LEU A 318 -17.44 -36.42 23.87
C LEU A 318 -16.23 -36.33 24.80
N LYS A 319 -15.01 -36.17 24.26
CA LYS A 319 -13.79 -35.99 25.05
C LYS A 319 -13.66 -34.59 25.66
N GLU A 320 -14.26 -33.58 25.05
CA GLU A 320 -14.22 -32.20 25.55
C GLU A 320 -15.04 -32.00 26.84
N LEU A 321 -16.07 -32.82 27.07
CA LEU A 321 -16.91 -32.76 28.28
C LEU A 321 -16.26 -33.40 29.52
N ALA A 322 -15.33 -34.34 29.33
CA ALA A 322 -14.58 -34.97 30.42
C ALA A 322 -13.44 -34.08 30.96
N GLY A 323 -13.09 -33.00 30.25
CA GLY A 323 -11.98 -32.09 30.58
C GLY A 323 -12.19 -31.17 31.79
N ARG A 324 -13.34 -31.25 32.48
CA ARG A 324 -13.63 -30.41 33.67
C ARG A 324 -13.21 -31.04 35.01
N PHE A 325 -12.82 -32.31 35.03
CA PHE A 325 -12.28 -32.94 36.24
C PHE A 325 -10.75 -32.98 36.18
N SER A 326 -10.10 -32.52 37.25
CA SER A 326 -8.64 -32.49 37.41
C SER A 326 -8.01 -33.78 36.88
N GLN A 327 -7.21 -33.67 35.81
CA GLN A 327 -6.59 -34.81 35.12
C GLN A 327 -5.70 -35.67 36.04
N LYS A 328 -5.23 -35.13 37.17
CA LYS A 328 -4.46 -35.88 38.17
C LYS A 328 -5.34 -36.79 39.02
N LEU A 329 -6.58 -36.39 39.33
CA LEU A 329 -7.51 -37.21 40.11
C LEU A 329 -8.05 -38.38 39.29
N LEU A 330 -8.37 -38.15 38.01
CA LEU A 330 -8.84 -39.22 37.11
C LEU A 330 -7.80 -40.33 36.95
N LYS A 331 -6.54 -39.96 36.75
CA LYS A 331 -5.42 -40.92 36.64
C LYS A 331 -5.25 -41.76 37.92
N LEU A 332 -5.45 -41.17 39.09
CA LEU A 332 -5.37 -41.89 40.37
C LEU A 332 -6.56 -42.83 40.57
N THR A 333 -7.77 -42.40 40.21
CA THR A 333 -8.96 -43.26 40.30
C THR A 333 -8.91 -44.44 39.33
N GLU A 334 -8.39 -44.21 38.12
CA GLU A 334 -8.24 -45.26 37.10
C GLU A 334 -7.19 -46.30 37.50
N LEU A 335 -6.08 -45.85 38.09
CA LEU A 335 -5.04 -46.72 38.66
C LEU A 335 -5.61 -47.67 39.74
N ILE A 336 -6.40 -47.13 40.68
CA ILE A 336 -7.01 -47.93 41.76
C ILE A 336 -8.09 -48.86 41.21
N LEU A 337 -8.91 -48.39 40.27
CA LEU A 337 -9.99 -49.17 39.67
C LEU A 337 -9.44 -50.36 38.87
N LEU A 338 -8.46 -50.14 38.00
CA LEU A 338 -7.87 -51.22 37.20
C LEU A 338 -7.17 -52.24 38.11
N PHE A 339 -6.48 -51.78 39.16
CA PHE A 339 -5.89 -52.66 40.15
C PHE A 339 -6.95 -53.56 40.81
N ALA A 340 -8.09 -53.00 41.24
CA ALA A 340 -9.17 -53.79 41.82
C ALA A 340 -9.74 -54.84 40.85
N ILE A 341 -9.89 -54.50 39.57
CA ILE A 341 -10.33 -55.42 38.52
C ILE A 341 -9.32 -56.56 38.33
N VAL A 342 -8.04 -56.24 38.29
CA VAL A 342 -6.95 -57.23 38.14
C VAL A 342 -6.89 -58.17 39.34
N GLN A 343 -7.04 -57.66 40.56
CA GLN A 343 -7.13 -58.48 41.78
C GLN A 343 -8.34 -59.42 41.77
N TYR A 344 -9.49 -58.94 41.32
CA TYR A 344 -10.69 -59.75 41.17
C TYR A 344 -10.50 -60.87 40.14
N LEU A 345 -9.93 -60.54 38.98
CA LEU A 345 -9.61 -61.51 37.93
C LEU A 345 -8.61 -62.56 38.43
N LEU A 346 -7.53 -62.16 39.11
CA LEU A 346 -6.54 -63.09 39.66
C LEU A 346 -7.18 -64.12 40.59
N ARG A 347 -8.12 -63.69 41.44
CA ARG A 347 -8.83 -64.56 42.38
C ARG A 347 -9.79 -65.55 41.69
N TYR A 348 -10.42 -65.16 40.59
CA TYR A 348 -11.30 -66.04 39.80
C TYR A 348 -10.51 -67.02 38.91
N THR A 349 -9.28 -66.64 38.56
CA THR A 349 -8.47 -67.33 37.56
C THR A 349 -7.58 -68.43 38.15
N THR A 350 -7.38 -68.44 39.48
CA THR A 350 -6.46 -69.34 40.19
C THR A 350 -6.81 -70.84 40.00
N ASP A 351 -8.06 -71.18 39.67
CA ASP A 351 -8.55 -72.55 39.55
C ASP A 351 -8.46 -73.16 38.13
N THR A 352 -8.03 -72.39 37.12
CA THR A 352 -8.04 -72.85 35.71
C THR A 352 -6.64 -73.02 35.14
N VAL A 353 -6.33 -74.23 34.63
CA VAL A 353 -5.00 -74.64 34.14
C VAL A 353 -4.48 -73.75 32.99
N PHE A 354 -5.37 -73.18 32.18
CA PHE A 354 -5.02 -72.36 31.00
C PHE A 354 -4.41 -71.00 31.35
N PHE A 355 -4.72 -70.43 32.51
CA PHE A 355 -4.23 -69.10 32.88
C PHE A 355 -2.93 -69.09 33.69
N LYS A 356 -2.34 -70.27 33.94
CA LYS A 356 -1.06 -70.39 34.67
C LYS A 356 0.14 -69.81 33.90
N TYR A 357 -0.01 -69.55 32.60
CA TYR A 357 1.03 -69.03 31.71
C TYR A 357 0.90 -67.54 31.36
N VAL A 358 -0.21 -66.89 31.76
CA VAL A 358 -0.46 -65.47 31.45
C VAL A 358 -0.33 -64.64 32.73
N ASP A 359 0.66 -63.76 32.77
CA ASP A 359 0.87 -62.85 33.90
C ASP A 359 -0.01 -61.59 33.75
N LEU A 360 -1.19 -61.62 34.39
CA LEU A 360 -2.13 -60.50 34.42
C LEU A 360 -1.56 -59.27 35.17
N ARG A 361 -0.62 -59.47 36.09
CA ARG A 361 0.01 -58.40 36.87
C ARG A 361 0.95 -57.59 35.98
N LEU A 362 1.74 -58.29 35.16
CA LEU A 362 2.60 -57.65 34.17
C LEU A 362 1.78 -56.84 33.17
N PHE A 363 0.64 -57.37 32.71
CA PHE A 363 -0.23 -56.68 31.75
C PHE A 363 -0.79 -55.38 32.30
N TYR A 364 -1.21 -55.37 33.57
CA TYR A 364 -1.63 -54.15 34.27
C TYR A 364 -0.53 -53.09 34.31
N VAL A 365 0.69 -53.47 34.68
CA VAL A 365 1.84 -52.55 34.74
C VAL A 365 2.14 -51.94 33.36
N VAL A 366 2.11 -52.77 32.31
CA VAL A 366 2.32 -52.31 30.92
C VAL A 366 1.23 -51.34 30.49
N ILE A 367 -0.05 -51.64 30.76
CA ILE A 367 -1.16 -50.74 30.42
C ILE A 367 -0.96 -49.39 31.10
N MET A 368 -0.68 -49.37 32.40
CA MET A 368 -0.54 -48.12 33.15
C MET A 368 0.68 -47.31 32.73
N GLY A 369 1.81 -47.96 32.43
CA GLY A 369 3.01 -47.30 31.93
C GLY A 369 2.79 -46.69 30.54
N VAL A 370 2.20 -47.45 29.62
CA VAL A 370 1.93 -46.97 28.25
C VAL A 370 0.87 -45.87 28.23
N ALA A 371 -0.20 -45.99 29.02
CA ALA A 371 -1.33 -45.07 28.98
C ALA A 371 -1.11 -43.77 29.76
N HIS A 372 -0.40 -43.82 30.89
CA HIS A 372 -0.32 -42.67 31.81
C HIS A 372 1.09 -42.21 32.17
N GLY A 373 2.13 -42.83 31.61
CA GLY A 373 3.52 -42.41 31.75
C GLY A 373 4.24 -42.98 32.97
N MET A 374 5.36 -42.36 33.35
CA MET A 374 6.34 -42.93 34.27
C MET A 374 5.81 -43.08 35.70
N VAL A 375 5.20 -42.03 36.26
CA VAL A 375 4.75 -42.04 37.66
C VAL A 375 3.67 -43.11 37.90
N PRO A 376 2.61 -43.23 37.07
CA PRO A 376 1.61 -44.28 37.23
C PRO A 376 2.12 -45.68 36.90
N GLY A 377 3.01 -45.83 35.91
CA GLY A 377 3.62 -47.12 35.57
C GLY A 377 4.47 -47.70 36.71
N VAL A 378 5.28 -46.85 37.38
CA VAL A 378 6.07 -47.25 38.55
C VAL A 378 5.17 -47.53 39.76
N LEU A 379 4.14 -46.72 39.99
CA LEU A 379 3.16 -46.96 41.07
C LEU A 379 2.37 -48.26 40.86
N ALA A 380 1.99 -48.57 39.62
CA ALA A 380 1.37 -49.85 39.26
C ALA A 380 2.30 -51.03 39.56
N GLY A 381 3.59 -50.92 39.20
CA GLY A 381 4.61 -51.91 39.55
C GLY A 381 4.73 -52.12 41.07
N LEU A 382 4.76 -51.03 41.85
CA LEU A 382 4.81 -51.09 43.32
C LEU A 382 3.56 -51.75 43.93
N LEU A 383 2.36 -51.42 43.43
CA LEU A 383 1.12 -52.05 43.87
C LEU A 383 1.11 -53.56 43.58
N GLU A 384 1.64 -53.97 42.42
CA GLU A 384 1.75 -55.39 42.09
C GLU A 384 2.80 -56.12 42.91
N CYS A 385 3.91 -55.46 43.27
CA CYS A 385 4.86 -55.98 44.24
C CYS A 385 4.19 -56.25 45.60
N VAL A 386 3.39 -55.31 46.11
CA VAL A 386 2.65 -55.51 47.37
C VAL A 386 1.66 -56.66 47.26
N SER A 387 0.88 -56.70 46.18
CA SER A 387 -0.06 -57.77 45.85
C SER A 387 0.64 -59.14 45.73
N LEU A 388 1.88 -59.19 45.21
CA LEU A 388 2.64 -60.43 45.05
C LEU A 388 3.17 -60.93 46.40
N ALA A 389 3.66 -60.02 47.23
CA ALA A 389 4.11 -60.34 48.58
C ALA A 389 2.98 -60.92 49.44
N VAL A 390 1.76 -60.36 49.34
CA VAL A 390 0.56 -60.91 50.01
C VAL A 390 0.22 -62.31 49.51
N SER A 391 0.32 -62.54 48.19
CA SER A 391 0.09 -63.87 47.60
C SER A 391 1.07 -64.92 48.11
N TYR A 392 2.37 -64.59 48.22
CA TYR A 392 3.39 -65.51 48.74
C TYR A 392 3.23 -65.79 50.23
N TRP A 393 2.81 -64.79 51.02
CA TRP A 393 2.51 -64.97 52.43
C TRP A 393 1.36 -65.95 52.64
N ASN A 394 0.28 -65.82 51.85
CA ASN A 394 -0.87 -66.71 51.92
C ASN A 394 -0.55 -68.16 51.49
N THR A 395 0.52 -68.35 50.72
CA THR A 395 0.99 -69.66 50.24
C THR A 395 2.01 -70.30 51.21
N GLY A 396 2.38 -69.61 52.31
CA GLY A 396 3.29 -70.14 53.33
C GLY A 396 4.79 -69.98 53.00
N VAL A 397 5.14 -69.11 52.06
CA VAL A 397 6.56 -68.82 51.72
C VAL A 397 7.20 -67.99 52.83
N SER A 398 8.30 -68.49 53.39
CA SER A 398 9.05 -67.77 54.43
C SER A 398 9.77 -66.53 53.87
N SER A 399 9.91 -65.47 54.67
CA SER A 399 10.56 -64.22 54.24
C SER A 399 12.02 -64.41 53.81
N THR A 400 12.70 -65.46 54.29
CA THR A 400 14.06 -65.81 53.87
C THR A 400 14.09 -66.47 52.49
N MET A 401 13.10 -67.29 52.13
CA MET A 401 13.01 -67.89 50.79
C MET A 401 12.80 -66.86 49.68
N LEU A 402 12.15 -65.74 50.00
CA LEU A 402 11.90 -64.64 49.05
C LEU A 402 13.20 -64.11 48.42
N PHE A 403 14.28 -63.98 49.22
CA PHE A 403 15.54 -63.38 48.77
C PHE A 403 16.58 -64.41 48.28
N TYR A 404 16.50 -65.66 48.72
CA TYR A 404 17.46 -66.69 48.36
C TYR A 404 17.13 -67.42 47.05
N ASN A 405 15.84 -67.53 46.69
CA ASN A 405 15.43 -68.24 45.48
C ASN A 405 15.06 -67.26 44.36
N VAL A 406 15.63 -67.45 43.18
CA VAL A 406 15.45 -66.58 42.02
C VAL A 406 13.99 -66.53 41.59
N ASP A 407 13.26 -67.63 41.74
CA ASP A 407 11.85 -67.75 41.38
C ASP A 407 10.94 -66.80 42.18
N PHE A 408 11.37 -66.35 43.36
CA PHE A 408 10.54 -65.52 44.24
C PHE A 408 10.87 -64.02 44.17
N TRP A 409 12.12 -63.59 43.91
CA TRP A 409 12.44 -62.15 43.82
C TRP A 409 12.46 -61.60 42.39
N LEU A 410 12.73 -62.43 41.37
CA LEU A 410 12.84 -61.98 39.98
C LEU A 410 11.56 -61.30 39.45
N PRO A 411 10.33 -61.76 39.76
CA PRO A 411 9.10 -61.10 39.30
C PRO A 411 8.95 -59.66 39.80
N PHE A 412 9.40 -59.36 41.03
CA PHE A 412 9.37 -58.00 41.57
C PHE A 412 10.24 -57.04 40.75
N ALA A 413 11.44 -57.50 40.36
CA ALA A 413 12.36 -56.72 39.54
C ALA A 413 11.79 -56.48 38.14
N ILE A 414 11.15 -57.50 37.54
CA ILE A 414 10.53 -57.40 36.22
C ILE A 414 9.38 -56.38 36.23
N TYR A 415 8.46 -56.43 37.20
CA TYR A 415 7.35 -55.47 37.26
C TYR A 415 7.83 -54.02 37.37
N LEU A 416 8.81 -53.74 38.23
CA LEU A 416 9.36 -52.39 38.37
C LEU A 416 10.11 -51.92 37.11
N MET A 417 10.94 -52.78 36.52
CA MET A 417 11.65 -52.44 35.27
C MET A 417 10.68 -52.21 34.11
N THR A 418 9.69 -53.06 33.94
CA THR A 418 8.69 -52.93 32.87
C THR A 418 7.87 -51.64 33.04
N GLY A 419 7.43 -51.33 34.26
CA GLY A 419 6.72 -50.07 34.54
C GLY A 419 7.57 -48.83 34.28
N ALA A 420 8.86 -48.88 34.62
CA ALA A 420 9.80 -47.78 34.37
C ALA A 420 10.09 -47.60 32.87
N ILE A 421 10.39 -48.68 32.13
CA ILE A 421 10.72 -48.61 30.70
C ILE A 421 9.51 -48.12 29.89
N THR A 422 8.35 -48.75 30.07
CA THR A 422 7.13 -48.40 29.33
C THR A 422 6.68 -46.97 29.65
N GLY A 423 6.71 -46.59 30.94
CA GLY A 423 6.37 -45.24 31.38
C GLY A 423 7.36 -44.16 30.90
N TYR A 424 8.65 -44.47 30.83
CA TYR A 424 9.67 -43.55 30.30
C TYR A 424 9.47 -43.26 28.81
N MET A 425 9.17 -44.29 28.01
CA MET A 425 8.91 -44.13 26.57
C MET A 425 7.72 -43.20 26.30
N THR A 426 6.61 -43.38 27.01
CA THR A 426 5.44 -42.51 26.90
C THR A 426 5.74 -41.10 27.39
N SER A 427 6.38 -40.95 28.56
CA SER A 427 6.67 -39.61 29.11
C SER A 427 7.62 -38.81 28.22
N THR A 428 8.61 -39.47 27.60
CA THR A 428 9.53 -38.83 26.65
C THR A 428 8.80 -38.37 25.39
N LYS A 429 7.86 -39.17 24.89
CA LYS A 429 7.04 -38.82 23.72
C LYS A 429 6.17 -37.60 24.03
N ASP A 430 5.52 -37.58 25.18
CA ASP A 430 4.66 -36.47 25.61
C ASP A 430 5.45 -35.17 25.80
N GLN A 431 6.65 -35.26 26.40
CA GLN A 431 7.54 -34.10 26.54
C GLN A 431 8.01 -33.53 25.20
N LYS A 432 8.38 -34.39 24.24
CA LYS A 432 8.75 -33.96 22.88
C LYS A 432 7.58 -33.27 22.18
N GLN A 433 6.37 -33.76 22.38
CA GLN A 433 5.18 -33.14 21.81
C GLN A 433 4.90 -31.78 22.44
N ALA A 434 4.97 -31.66 23.78
CA ALA A 434 4.79 -30.39 24.47
C ALA A 434 5.83 -29.34 24.05
N PHE A 435 7.10 -29.75 23.91
CA PHE A 435 8.16 -28.88 23.42
C PHE A 435 7.90 -28.39 21.99
N ALA A 436 7.44 -29.27 21.09
CA ALA A 436 7.08 -28.88 19.72
C ALA A 436 5.89 -27.90 19.69
N GLU A 437 4.91 -28.07 20.58
CA GLU A 437 3.78 -27.13 20.72
C GLU A 437 4.25 -25.76 21.23
N GLU A 438 5.19 -25.71 22.18
CA GLU A 438 5.80 -24.47 22.68
C GLU A 438 6.64 -23.76 21.60
N GLU A 439 7.38 -24.53 20.79
CA GLU A 439 8.15 -24.00 19.67
C GLU A 439 7.23 -23.37 18.62
N VAL A 440 6.11 -24.00 18.30
CA VAL A 440 5.09 -23.45 17.39
C VAL A 440 4.47 -22.18 17.96
N ALA A 441 4.14 -22.13 19.26
CA ALA A 441 3.62 -20.92 19.89
C ALA A 441 4.63 -19.76 19.82
N THR A 442 5.90 -20.05 20.07
CA THR A 442 7.00 -19.07 19.97
C THR A 442 7.18 -18.57 18.54
N LEU A 443 7.09 -19.45 17.54
CA LEU A 443 7.14 -19.08 16.12
C LEU A 443 5.96 -18.19 15.73
N GLN A 444 4.76 -18.46 16.24
CA GLN A 444 3.59 -17.62 16.02
C GLN A 444 3.79 -16.22 16.61
N GLU A 445 4.34 -16.11 17.81
CA GLU A 445 4.63 -14.81 18.43
C GLU A 445 5.66 -14.01 17.60
N LYS A 446 6.75 -14.65 17.17
CA LYS A 446 7.73 -14.04 16.27
C LYS A 446 7.12 -13.60 14.95
N TYR A 447 6.23 -14.40 14.38
CA TYR A 447 5.51 -14.07 13.16
C TYR A 447 4.60 -12.84 13.37
N MET A 448 3.82 -12.80 14.46
CA MET A 448 2.97 -11.64 14.77
C MET A 448 3.78 -10.36 14.92
N PHE A 449 4.94 -10.44 15.60
CA PHE A 449 5.87 -9.32 15.72
C PHE A 449 6.38 -8.87 14.34
N LEU A 450 6.88 -9.80 13.51
CA LEU A 450 7.38 -9.47 12.18
C LEU A 450 6.28 -8.84 11.30
N ASN A 451 5.07 -9.37 11.36
CA ASN A 451 3.93 -8.82 10.63
C ASN A 451 3.58 -7.40 11.11
N SER A 452 3.65 -7.13 12.42
CA SER A 452 3.42 -5.78 12.95
C SER A 452 4.46 -4.77 12.47
N VAL A 453 5.73 -5.20 12.38
CA VAL A 453 6.82 -4.37 11.83
C VAL A 453 6.60 -4.13 10.34
N TYR A 454 6.23 -5.16 9.58
CA TYR A 454 5.96 -5.04 8.15
C TYR A 454 4.79 -4.07 7.86
N MET A 455 3.69 -4.18 8.61
CA MET A 455 2.57 -3.24 8.52
C MET A 455 3.01 -1.80 8.82
N SER A 456 3.83 -1.59 9.85
CA SER A 456 4.37 -0.26 10.17
C SER A 456 5.22 0.32 9.03
N VAL A 457 5.92 -0.52 8.26
CA VAL A 457 6.70 -0.10 7.08
C VAL A 457 5.79 0.26 5.91
N ILE A 458 4.69 -0.49 5.71
CA ILE A 458 3.67 -0.15 4.69
C ILE A 458 3.01 1.18 5.02
N ASP A 459 2.59 1.39 6.27
CA ASP A 459 1.96 2.64 6.70
C ASP A 459 2.87 3.85 6.44
N ASN A 460 4.17 3.73 6.77
CA ASN A 460 5.16 4.75 6.45
C ASN A 460 5.33 4.94 4.93
N LYS A 461 5.28 3.87 4.13
CA LYS A 461 5.35 3.95 2.66
C LYS A 461 4.14 4.68 2.09
N GLU A 462 2.94 4.45 2.63
CA GLU A 462 1.73 5.18 2.23
C GLU A 462 1.80 6.66 2.64
N GLU A 463 2.35 6.97 3.80
CA GLU A 463 2.59 8.35 4.23
C GLU A 463 3.57 9.06 3.29
N TYR A 464 4.71 8.44 2.97
CA TYR A 464 5.63 8.97 1.96
C TYR A 464 4.99 9.09 0.58
N LYS A 465 4.14 8.13 0.18
CA LYS A 465 3.40 8.17 -1.07
C LYS A 465 2.38 9.31 -1.08
N LYS A 466 1.68 9.59 0.02
CA LYS A 466 0.79 10.76 0.16
C LYS A 466 1.56 12.07 0.09
N GLN A 467 2.74 12.14 0.72
CA GLN A 467 3.64 13.29 0.60
C GLN A 467 4.11 13.48 -0.87
N ILE A 468 4.36 12.39 -1.61
CA ILE A 468 4.73 12.41 -3.03
C ILE A 468 3.53 12.71 -3.96
N LEU A 469 2.32 12.25 -3.63
CA LEU A 469 1.10 12.52 -4.40
C LEU A 469 0.59 13.95 -4.18
N GLY A 470 0.74 14.51 -2.98
CA GLY A 470 0.56 15.95 -2.75
C GLY A 470 1.48 16.79 -3.63
N TYR A 471 2.68 16.27 -3.94
CA TYR A 471 3.62 16.83 -4.92
C TYR A 471 3.07 16.82 -6.37
N GLN A 472 2.22 15.87 -6.76
CA GLN A 472 1.64 15.81 -8.12
C GLN A 472 0.50 16.80 -8.34
N ASP A 473 -0.35 17.04 -7.35
CA ASP A 473 -1.33 18.15 -7.38
C ASP A 473 -0.64 19.53 -7.37
N SER A 474 0.56 19.59 -6.78
CA SER A 474 1.42 20.77 -6.81
C SER A 474 1.88 21.12 -8.23
N PHE A 475 2.15 20.15 -9.11
CA PHE A 475 2.57 20.45 -10.49
C PHE A 475 1.46 21.10 -11.32
N GLY A 476 0.21 20.68 -11.14
CA GLY A 476 -0.94 21.33 -11.77
C GLY A 476 -1.10 22.77 -11.29
N LYS A 477 -1.01 22.99 -9.97
CA LYS A 477 -1.07 24.33 -9.35
C LYS A 477 0.09 25.23 -9.76
N ILE A 478 1.30 24.67 -9.90
CA ILE A 478 2.51 25.36 -10.35
C ILE A 478 2.42 25.69 -11.84
N PHE A 479 1.88 24.80 -12.68
CA PHE A 479 1.66 25.08 -14.10
C PHE A 479 0.64 26.21 -14.32
N ASP A 480 -0.50 26.15 -13.61
CA ASP A 480 -1.50 27.23 -13.61
C ASP A 480 -0.91 28.56 -13.11
N ALA A 481 -0.02 28.50 -12.12
CA ALA A 481 0.73 29.66 -11.62
C ALA A 481 1.63 30.27 -12.70
N VAL A 482 2.40 29.45 -13.43
CA VAL A 482 3.24 29.93 -14.54
C VAL A 482 2.40 30.59 -15.63
N GLN A 483 1.26 30.02 -15.98
CA GLN A 483 0.37 30.60 -17.00
C GLN A 483 -0.18 31.97 -16.57
N LYS A 484 -0.49 32.16 -15.28
CA LYS A 484 -0.95 33.45 -14.75
C LYS A 484 0.16 34.51 -14.66
N LEU A 485 1.42 34.10 -14.72
CA LEU A 485 2.58 34.99 -14.70
C LEU A 485 3.08 35.36 -16.11
N ASP A 486 2.41 34.91 -17.17
CA ASP A 486 2.74 35.22 -18.56
C ASP A 486 2.17 36.60 -18.99
N SER A 487 2.81 37.68 -18.56
CA SER A 487 2.46 39.06 -18.95
C SER A 487 3.68 39.84 -19.45
N SER A 488 3.47 40.76 -20.38
CA SER A 488 4.47 41.74 -20.86
C SER A 488 4.56 43.00 -19.97
N VAL A 489 3.65 43.13 -18.99
CA VAL A 489 3.58 44.25 -18.04
C VAL A 489 4.06 43.78 -16.67
N PRO A 490 5.18 44.31 -16.13
CA PRO A 490 5.71 43.88 -14.83
C PRO A 490 4.72 44.02 -13.66
N SER A 491 3.89 45.06 -13.67
CA SER A 491 2.86 45.32 -12.65
C SER A 491 1.85 44.16 -12.50
N ASP A 492 1.45 43.54 -13.62
CA ASP A 492 0.53 42.38 -13.60
C ASP A 492 1.21 41.13 -13.01
N ILE A 493 2.52 40.96 -13.22
CA ILE A 493 3.30 39.85 -12.67
C ILE A 493 3.35 39.94 -11.14
N PHE A 494 3.43 41.14 -10.56
CA PHE A 494 3.45 41.32 -9.11
C PHE A 494 2.12 40.93 -8.46
N VAL A 495 0.97 41.34 -9.01
CA VAL A 495 -0.36 40.99 -8.47
C VAL A 495 -0.60 39.49 -8.58
N ASN A 496 -0.36 38.93 -9.77
CA ASN A 496 -0.55 37.50 -10.00
C ASN A 496 0.47 36.67 -9.19
N GLY A 497 1.66 37.20 -8.97
CA GLY A 497 2.73 36.61 -8.16
C GLY A 497 2.37 36.52 -6.68
N ILE A 498 1.93 37.62 -6.05
CA ILE A 498 1.45 37.61 -4.67
C ILE A 498 0.28 36.63 -4.53
N SER A 499 -0.76 36.74 -5.37
CA SER A 499 -1.93 35.84 -5.28
C SER A 499 -1.57 34.37 -5.45
N THR A 500 -0.58 34.07 -6.29
CA THR A 500 -0.09 32.72 -6.51
C THR A 500 0.69 32.18 -5.32
N LEU A 501 1.62 32.99 -4.77
CA LEU A 501 2.40 32.63 -3.59
C LEU A 501 1.47 32.40 -2.40
N GLU A 502 0.50 33.29 -2.17
CA GLU A 502 -0.46 33.14 -1.07
C GLU A 502 -1.29 31.87 -1.17
N ARG A 503 -1.78 31.54 -2.37
CA ARG A 503 -2.65 30.38 -2.58
C ARG A 503 -1.91 29.05 -2.50
N ILE A 504 -0.67 28.97 -2.99
CA ILE A 504 0.09 27.71 -3.03
C ILE A 504 0.82 27.47 -1.72
N LEU A 505 1.31 28.53 -1.08
CA LEU A 505 1.98 28.43 0.23
C LEU A 505 0.99 28.48 1.39
N GLU A 506 -0.28 28.79 1.12
CA GLU A 506 -1.34 28.98 2.14
C GLU A 506 -0.89 29.99 3.22
N ASN A 507 -0.31 31.11 2.77
CA ASN A 507 0.33 32.09 3.64
C ASN A 507 0.13 33.53 3.14
N HIS A 508 -0.35 34.42 4.01
CA HIS A 508 -0.71 35.80 3.66
C HIS A 508 0.31 36.86 4.13
N SER A 509 1.58 36.46 4.29
CA SER A 509 2.66 37.33 4.78
C SER A 509 3.73 37.65 3.72
N VAL A 510 3.35 37.65 2.44
CA VAL A 510 4.28 37.79 1.32
C VAL A 510 4.47 39.26 0.92
N ALA A 511 5.71 39.66 0.63
CA ALA A 511 6.01 40.98 0.08
C ALA A 511 7.10 40.95 -0.99
N ILE A 512 6.97 41.83 -1.98
CA ILE A 512 7.91 42.03 -3.07
C ILE A 512 8.46 43.45 -2.98
N TYR A 513 9.78 43.55 -2.89
CA TYR A 513 10.53 44.78 -2.93
C TYR A 513 11.27 44.93 -4.26
N SER A 514 11.34 46.14 -4.79
CA SER A 514 12.19 46.50 -5.93
C SER A 514 13.38 47.34 -5.48
N MET A 515 14.47 47.25 -6.24
CA MET A 515 15.67 48.06 -6.06
C MET A 515 16.02 48.83 -7.32
N ASP A 516 16.42 50.07 -7.12
CA ASP A 516 16.96 50.93 -8.17
C ASP A 516 18.45 50.63 -8.45
N GLU A 517 19.00 51.29 -9.47
CA GLU A 517 20.39 51.08 -9.89
C GLU A 517 21.44 51.45 -8.84
N TYR A 518 21.06 52.29 -7.86
CA TYR A 518 21.92 52.77 -6.78
C TYR A 518 22.00 51.79 -5.60
N GLN A 519 21.11 50.80 -5.56
CA GLN A 519 21.12 49.66 -4.61
C GLN A 519 21.14 50.06 -3.12
N LYS A 520 20.54 51.20 -2.76
CA LYS A 520 20.54 51.71 -1.37
C LYS A 520 19.29 51.37 -0.57
N TYR A 521 18.14 51.31 -1.23
CA TYR A 521 16.85 51.14 -0.58
C TYR A 521 16.02 50.08 -1.29
N LEU A 522 15.42 49.20 -0.49
CA LEU A 522 14.37 48.30 -0.91
C LEU A 522 13.06 49.08 -0.86
N ARG A 523 12.33 49.12 -1.98
CA ARG A 523 11.05 49.81 -2.10
C ARG A 523 9.93 48.79 -2.21
N LEU A 524 8.90 48.92 -1.40
CA LEU A 524 7.77 47.99 -1.43
C LEU A 524 6.99 48.18 -2.73
N THR A 525 6.95 47.14 -3.56
CA THR A 525 6.27 47.16 -4.86
C THR A 525 4.88 46.54 -4.76
N ALA A 526 4.78 45.43 -4.04
CA ALA A 526 3.54 44.66 -3.87
C ALA A 526 3.60 43.87 -2.56
N CYS A 527 2.47 43.70 -1.88
CA CYS A 527 2.40 42.84 -0.70
C CYS A 527 1.01 42.24 -0.51
N SER A 528 0.97 41.19 0.31
CA SER A 528 -0.26 40.63 0.85
C SER A 528 -1.07 41.69 1.59
N LYS A 529 -2.41 41.63 1.48
CA LYS A 529 -3.33 42.61 2.09
C LYS A 529 -3.10 42.82 3.59
N GLU A 530 -2.79 41.74 4.31
CA GLU A 530 -2.55 41.76 5.75
C GLU A 530 -1.23 42.43 6.13
N MET A 531 -0.28 42.50 5.18
CA MET A 531 1.03 43.11 5.36
C MET A 531 1.08 44.59 5.00
N ALA A 532 0.12 45.08 4.19
CA ALA A 532 0.07 46.47 3.73
C ALA A 532 0.03 47.50 4.88
N VAL A 533 -0.50 47.13 6.04
CA VAL A 533 -0.56 47.99 7.24
C VAL A 533 0.69 47.86 8.11
N LYS A 534 1.40 46.73 8.03
CA LYS A 534 2.54 46.39 8.89
C LYS A 534 3.89 46.83 8.29
N LEU A 535 4.01 46.81 6.97
CA LEU A 535 5.28 47.07 6.27
C LEU A 535 5.47 48.54 5.95
N THR A 536 6.72 48.99 5.99
CA THR A 536 7.12 50.32 5.55
C THR A 536 7.37 50.34 4.03
N ASN A 537 7.00 51.45 3.38
CA ASN A 537 7.13 51.59 1.92
C ASN A 537 8.58 51.59 1.42
N SER A 538 9.56 51.84 2.30
CA SER A 538 10.98 51.77 1.96
C SER A 538 11.82 51.36 3.17
N VAL A 539 12.76 50.45 2.95
CA VAL A 539 13.69 49.93 3.96
C VAL A 539 15.13 50.09 3.48
N SER A 540 16.05 50.38 4.40
CA SER A 540 17.48 50.48 4.07
C SER A 540 18.04 49.08 3.81
N ILE A 541 18.92 48.96 2.82
CA ILE A 541 19.63 47.69 2.59
C ILE A 541 20.54 47.31 3.77
N GLU A 542 20.94 48.29 4.59
CA GLU A 542 21.74 48.06 5.80
C GLU A 542 20.99 47.24 6.84
N ASP A 543 19.65 47.39 6.91
CA ASP A 543 18.79 46.63 7.83
C ASP A 543 18.71 45.14 7.41
N PHE A 544 18.95 44.84 6.13
CA PHE A 544 18.97 43.50 5.56
C PHE A 544 20.39 42.97 5.28
N ARG A 545 21.42 43.59 5.85
CA ARG A 545 22.82 43.22 5.58
C ARG A 545 23.13 41.75 5.93
N ALA A 546 22.47 41.22 6.96
CA ALA A 546 22.64 39.82 7.39
C ALA A 546 22.22 38.79 6.33
N ILE A 547 21.33 39.17 5.41
CA ILE A 547 20.78 38.27 4.39
C ILE A 547 21.30 38.59 2.99
N TYR A 548 21.91 39.77 2.80
CA TYR A 548 22.35 40.30 1.51
C TYR A 548 23.32 39.37 0.76
N ASP A 549 24.31 38.80 1.45
CA ASP A 549 25.30 37.91 0.83
C ASP A 549 24.68 36.58 0.36
N THR A 550 23.74 36.03 1.12
CA THR A 550 22.97 34.82 0.75
C THR A 550 22.06 35.09 -0.44
N LEU A 551 21.46 36.28 -0.51
CA LEU A 551 20.60 36.67 -1.62
C LEU A 551 21.40 36.89 -2.92
N LEU A 552 22.61 37.46 -2.83
CA LEU A 552 23.49 37.64 -3.98
C LEU A 552 24.04 36.33 -4.55
N SER A 553 24.23 35.29 -3.71
CA SER A 553 24.64 33.96 -4.19
C SER A 553 23.54 33.23 -4.98
N GLY A 554 22.32 33.77 -5.00
CA GLY A 554 21.15 33.17 -5.64
C GLY A 554 20.48 32.08 -4.79
N GLU A 555 20.90 31.94 -3.53
CA GLU A 555 20.29 31.02 -2.56
C GLU A 555 19.09 31.67 -1.87
N THR A 556 18.17 30.83 -1.40
CA THR A 556 17.03 31.29 -0.59
C THR A 556 17.50 31.41 0.85
N PHE A 557 17.31 32.59 1.44
CA PHE A 557 17.57 32.81 2.85
C PHE A 557 16.49 32.17 3.71
N LYS A 558 16.89 31.57 4.84
CA LYS A 558 16.00 31.05 5.89
C LYS A 558 16.40 31.65 7.23
N ASN A 559 15.43 32.22 7.95
CA ASN A 559 15.63 32.76 9.28
C ASN A 559 15.72 31.62 10.32
N THR A 560 16.93 31.11 10.55
CA THR A 560 17.18 30.08 11.57
C THR A 560 17.26 30.64 12.98
N GLU A 561 17.50 31.95 13.11
CA GLU A 561 17.67 32.64 14.39
C GLU A 561 16.37 33.22 14.93
N PHE A 562 15.27 33.16 14.15
CA PHE A 562 13.95 33.69 14.49
C PHE A 562 13.99 35.16 14.89
N ASN A 563 14.75 35.97 14.16
CA ASN A 563 14.76 37.41 14.36
C ASN A 563 13.49 38.02 13.75
N ASP A 564 12.64 38.64 14.58
CA ASP A 564 11.37 39.26 14.17
C ASP A 564 11.54 40.44 13.19
N GLU A 565 12.75 41.01 13.09
CA GLU A 565 13.07 42.08 12.13
C GLU A 565 13.40 41.55 10.72
N LEU A 566 13.58 40.23 10.56
CA LEU A 566 13.91 39.58 9.29
C LEU A 566 12.78 38.65 8.84
N PRO A 567 12.53 38.54 7.52
CA PRO A 567 11.54 37.60 7.01
C PRO A 567 12.00 36.15 7.27
N MET A 568 11.03 35.27 7.53
CA MET A 568 11.31 33.84 7.67
C MET A 568 12.00 33.25 6.43
N TYR A 569 11.56 33.67 5.23
CA TYR A 569 12.19 33.31 3.97
C TYR A 569 12.39 34.53 3.07
N ALA A 570 13.51 34.59 2.36
CA ALA A 570 13.75 35.61 1.35
C ALA A 570 14.45 35.04 0.10
N TYR A 571 14.06 35.55 -1.06
CA TYR A 571 14.62 35.19 -2.36
C TYR A 571 14.90 36.46 -3.18
N ALA A 572 16.06 36.53 -3.84
CA ALA A 572 16.41 37.66 -4.67
C ALA A 572 16.43 37.30 -6.16
N VAL A 573 15.88 38.21 -6.96
CA VAL A 573 16.03 38.22 -8.41
C VAL A 573 17.21 39.12 -8.74
N THR A 574 18.27 38.52 -9.26
CA THR A 574 19.50 39.24 -9.61
C THR A 574 19.71 39.31 -11.12
N GLU A 575 20.28 40.42 -11.57
CA GLU A 575 20.68 40.65 -12.95
C GLU A 575 21.99 41.46 -12.95
N GLY A 576 23.00 41.02 -13.70
CA GLY A 576 24.29 41.71 -13.79
C GLY A 576 25.01 41.87 -12.44
N GLY A 577 24.76 40.98 -11.47
CA GLY A 577 25.32 41.04 -10.12
C GLY A 577 24.64 42.06 -9.18
N LYS A 578 23.48 42.62 -9.57
CA LYS A 578 22.66 43.50 -8.74
C LYS A 578 21.32 42.85 -8.42
N ILE A 579 20.76 43.15 -7.24
CA ILE A 579 19.40 42.71 -6.89
C ILE A 579 18.40 43.65 -7.57
N ARG A 580 17.52 43.10 -8.39
CA ARG A 580 16.41 43.84 -9.03
C ARG A 580 15.14 43.75 -8.20
N LEU A 581 14.85 42.56 -7.68
CA LEU A 581 13.72 42.31 -6.80
C LEU A 581 14.12 41.45 -5.60
N MET A 582 13.41 41.62 -4.49
CA MET A 582 13.46 40.74 -3.33
C MET A 582 12.04 40.30 -2.98
N ILE A 583 11.82 38.99 -2.95
CA ILE A 583 10.56 38.36 -2.56
C ILE A 583 10.74 37.80 -1.15
N THR A 584 9.81 38.10 -0.26
CA THR A 584 9.90 37.77 1.17
C THR A 584 8.61 37.13 1.67
N LEU A 585 8.75 36.29 2.69
CA LEU A 585 7.67 35.70 3.47
C LEU A 585 8.01 35.90 4.94
N PHE A 586 7.21 36.69 5.66
CA PHE A 586 7.54 37.16 7.01
C PHE A 586 7.18 36.14 8.09
N ASP A 587 5.98 35.59 8.06
CA ASP A 587 5.44 34.70 9.09
C ASP A 587 5.37 33.26 8.56
N ALA A 588 5.91 32.26 9.29
CA ALA A 588 5.72 30.85 8.93
C ALA A 588 5.41 30.00 10.16
N ASP A 589 4.39 29.15 10.04
CA ASP A 589 4.00 28.20 11.09
C ASP A 589 4.98 27.02 11.21
N THR A 590 4.85 26.22 12.27
CA THR A 590 5.74 25.07 12.53
C THR A 590 5.75 24.07 11.39
N GLU A 591 4.61 23.86 10.74
CA GLU A 591 4.47 22.97 9.58
C GLU A 591 5.12 23.55 8.30
N GLN A 592 5.30 24.87 8.23
CA GLN A 592 5.88 25.62 7.12
C GLN A 592 7.41 25.83 7.27
N MET A 593 8.03 25.24 8.28
CA MET A 593 9.48 25.35 8.56
C MET A 593 10.33 24.18 8.05
N ASN A 594 9.72 23.22 7.36
CA ASN A 594 10.40 22.06 6.82
C ASN A 594 11.15 22.37 5.50
N LEU A 595 12.04 21.46 5.09
CA LEU A 595 12.85 21.63 3.87
C LEU A 595 11.97 21.63 2.60
N TYR A 596 10.86 20.90 2.61
CA TYR A 596 9.94 20.84 1.50
C TYR A 596 9.30 22.22 1.22
N TYR A 597 8.81 22.90 2.26
CA TYR A 597 8.19 24.22 2.15
C TYR A 597 9.18 25.27 1.66
N MET A 598 10.41 25.25 2.17
CA MET A 598 11.49 26.11 1.68
C MET A 598 11.76 25.89 0.19
N ASN A 599 11.87 24.62 -0.25
CA ASN A 599 12.07 24.29 -1.66
C ASN A 599 10.89 24.73 -2.53
N LEU A 600 9.66 24.59 -2.04
CA LEU A 600 8.44 25.04 -2.73
C LEU A 600 8.45 26.57 -2.92
N PHE A 601 8.76 27.32 -1.86
CA PHE A 601 8.93 28.79 -1.94
C PHE A 601 10.00 29.18 -2.97
N THR A 602 11.18 28.53 -2.93
CA THR A 602 12.27 28.78 -3.89
C THR A 602 11.85 28.51 -5.33
N ILE A 603 11.14 27.41 -5.59
CA ILE A 603 10.66 27.07 -6.94
C ILE A 603 9.68 28.14 -7.45
N LEU A 604 8.70 28.54 -6.63
CA LEU A 604 7.72 29.56 -7.01
C LEU A 604 8.39 30.92 -7.28
N CYS A 605 9.33 31.34 -6.43
CA CYS A 605 10.08 32.58 -6.64
C CYS A 605 10.95 32.53 -7.91
N SER A 606 11.55 31.38 -8.21
CA SER A 606 12.32 31.19 -9.44
C SER A 606 11.44 31.27 -10.70
N LEU A 607 10.18 30.83 -10.62
CA LEU A 607 9.22 30.98 -11.73
C LEU A 607 8.83 32.44 -11.93
N ILE A 608 8.54 33.17 -10.85
CA ILE A 608 8.29 34.62 -10.91
C ILE A 608 9.49 35.35 -11.49
N ARG A 609 10.72 34.96 -11.11
CA ARG A 609 11.97 35.49 -11.67
C ARG A 609 12.00 35.34 -13.20
N VAL A 610 11.73 34.15 -13.73
CA VAL A 610 11.77 33.91 -15.18
C VAL A 610 10.76 34.78 -15.92
N SER A 611 9.52 34.84 -15.42
CA SER A 611 8.48 35.68 -16.02
C SER A 611 8.82 37.17 -15.96
N PHE A 612 9.31 37.64 -14.81
CA PHE A 612 9.69 39.03 -14.60
C PHE A 612 10.85 39.45 -15.49
N MET A 613 11.93 38.65 -15.56
CA MET A 613 13.09 38.96 -16.40
C MET A 613 12.69 39.07 -17.87
N ARG A 614 11.84 38.16 -18.37
CA ARG A 614 11.34 38.23 -19.75
C ARG A 614 10.48 39.48 -20.01
N ALA A 615 9.67 39.89 -19.04
CA ALA A 615 8.90 41.14 -19.15
C ALA A 615 9.81 42.37 -19.11
N LEU A 616 10.88 42.34 -18.32
CA LEU A 616 11.88 43.41 -18.28
C LEU A 616 12.64 43.52 -19.61
N GLU A 617 13.12 42.40 -20.16
CA GLU A 617 13.77 42.35 -21.49
C GLU A 617 12.83 42.89 -22.58
N TYR A 618 11.55 42.52 -22.54
CA TYR A 618 10.55 43.07 -23.45
C TYR A 618 10.39 44.58 -23.26
N GLN A 619 10.35 45.05 -22.01
CA GLN A 619 10.20 46.47 -21.69
C GLN A 619 11.37 47.32 -22.17
N GLU A 620 12.61 46.83 -22.03
CA GLU A 620 13.83 47.47 -22.52
C GLU A 620 13.86 47.51 -24.06
N ALA A 621 13.40 46.44 -24.73
CA ALA A 621 13.41 46.35 -26.19
C ALA A 621 12.49 47.38 -26.89
N ILE A 622 11.47 47.88 -26.20
CA ILE A 622 10.51 48.87 -26.71
C ILE A 622 10.64 50.24 -26.03
N GLU A 623 11.75 50.49 -25.31
CA GLU A 623 11.93 51.71 -24.51
C GLU A 623 11.85 52.99 -25.36
N ASP A 624 12.49 53.00 -26.53
CA ASP A 624 12.46 54.13 -27.48
C ASP A 624 11.07 54.36 -28.11
N GLU A 625 10.20 53.34 -28.11
CA GLU A 625 8.84 53.40 -28.67
C GLU A 625 7.79 53.87 -27.65
N LYS A 626 8.12 53.84 -26.35
CA LYS A 626 7.19 54.16 -25.26
C LYS A 626 7.02 55.64 -24.99
N TYR A 627 8.09 56.40 -25.21
CA TYR A 627 8.19 57.79 -24.79
C TYR A 627 8.15 58.73 -26.00
N TYR A 628 7.66 59.95 -25.78
CA TYR A 628 7.87 61.00 -26.77
C TYR A 628 9.37 61.31 -26.91
N PRO A 629 9.90 61.50 -28.14
CA PRO A 629 11.34 61.67 -28.38
C PRO A 629 11.97 62.76 -27.49
N GLY A 630 12.98 62.37 -26.70
CA GLY A 630 13.73 63.29 -25.82
C GLY A 630 13.08 63.60 -24.47
N THR A 631 12.00 62.91 -24.09
CA THR A 631 11.28 63.10 -22.81
C THR A 631 11.02 61.76 -22.11
N GLN A 632 10.70 61.78 -20.82
CA GLN A 632 10.25 60.59 -20.07
C GLN A 632 8.72 60.50 -19.97
N ILE A 633 8.00 61.07 -20.95
CA ILE A 633 6.53 61.10 -20.99
C ILE A 633 5.99 59.97 -21.86
N LEU A 634 5.19 59.09 -21.25
CA LEU A 634 4.56 57.95 -21.93
C LEU A 634 3.52 58.39 -22.97
N ILE A 635 3.57 57.75 -24.14
CA ILE A 635 2.57 57.89 -25.21
C ILE A 635 1.22 57.30 -24.73
N PRO A 636 0.05 57.80 -25.20
CA PRO A 636 -1.25 57.44 -24.64
C PRO A 636 -1.58 55.94 -24.51
N GLU A 637 -1.17 55.13 -25.48
CA GLU A 637 -1.44 53.67 -25.46
C GLU A 637 -0.70 52.96 -24.30
N PHE A 638 0.57 53.31 -24.08
CA PHE A 638 1.38 52.76 -22.99
C PHE A 638 0.96 53.30 -21.63
N PHE A 639 0.65 54.60 -21.53
CA PHE A 639 0.17 55.20 -20.30
C PHE A 639 -1.15 54.57 -19.82
N LYS A 640 -2.09 54.33 -20.74
CA LYS A 640 -3.36 53.65 -20.44
C LYS A 640 -3.15 52.24 -19.91
N THR A 641 -2.20 51.51 -20.49
CA THR A 641 -1.89 50.13 -20.09
C THR A 641 -1.34 50.07 -18.67
N GLU A 642 -0.38 50.93 -18.33
CA GLU A 642 0.17 51.02 -16.96
C GLU A 642 -0.87 51.51 -15.95
N LEU A 643 -1.71 52.49 -16.32
CA LEU A 643 -2.79 52.97 -15.47
C LEU A 643 -3.79 51.85 -15.13
N LEU A 644 -4.18 51.04 -16.12
CA LEU A 644 -5.07 49.90 -15.89
C LEU A 644 -4.43 48.83 -15.01
N ALA A 645 -3.13 48.56 -15.18
CA ALA A 645 -2.42 47.62 -14.33
C ALA A 645 -2.40 48.12 -12.87
N GLN A 646 -2.07 49.39 -12.64
CA GLN A 646 -2.05 49.99 -11.30
C GLN A 646 -3.43 50.02 -10.62
N ARG A 647 -4.50 50.28 -11.38
CA ARG A 647 -5.88 50.16 -10.86
C ARG A 647 -6.20 48.74 -10.41
N LYS A 648 -5.82 47.71 -11.18
CA LYS A 648 -5.98 46.32 -10.76
C LYS A 648 -5.20 46.02 -9.48
N MET A 649 -3.99 46.56 -9.32
CA MET A 649 -3.21 46.37 -8.09
C MET A 649 -3.93 46.98 -6.88
N ALA A 650 -4.53 48.16 -7.06
CA ALA A 650 -5.29 48.86 -6.02
C ALA A 650 -6.60 48.17 -5.66
N GLU A 651 -7.40 47.75 -6.67
CA GLU A 651 -8.61 46.95 -6.46
C GLU A 651 -8.32 45.60 -5.78
N ALA A 652 -7.19 44.99 -6.12
CA ALA A 652 -6.71 43.78 -5.47
C ALA A 652 -6.15 44.03 -4.06
N GLY A 653 -6.02 45.28 -3.61
CA GLY A 653 -5.49 45.65 -2.28
C GLY A 653 -4.00 45.35 -2.09
N VAL A 654 -3.24 45.25 -3.19
CA VAL A 654 -1.82 44.85 -3.23
C VAL A 654 -0.89 46.08 -3.32
N ALA A 655 -1.40 47.21 -3.79
CA ALA A 655 -0.70 48.50 -3.91
C ALA A 655 -1.69 49.68 -3.79
N SER A 656 -1.22 50.90 -3.50
CA SER A 656 -2.05 52.12 -3.57
C SER A 656 -1.59 53.04 -4.69
N CYS A 657 -2.47 53.87 -5.27
CA CYS A 657 -2.06 54.84 -6.28
C CYS A 657 -2.92 56.12 -6.30
N ILE A 658 -2.34 57.23 -6.73
CA ILE A 658 -3.06 58.50 -6.91
C ILE A 658 -2.78 59.04 -8.31
N LEU A 659 -3.85 59.37 -9.04
CA LEU A 659 -3.79 59.95 -10.38
C LEU A 659 -4.06 61.46 -10.30
N LEU A 660 -3.11 62.25 -10.81
CA LEU A 660 -3.19 63.70 -10.91
C LEU A 660 -3.26 64.14 -12.37
N LYS A 661 -4.12 65.11 -12.68
CA LYS A 661 -4.10 65.84 -13.95
C LYS A 661 -3.31 67.13 -13.76
N LEU A 662 -2.35 67.39 -14.65
CA LEU A 662 -1.51 68.58 -14.63
C LEU A 662 -2.16 69.68 -15.49
N ASP A 663 -2.01 70.94 -15.07
CA ASP A 663 -2.60 72.09 -15.76
C ASP A 663 -1.78 72.57 -16.99
N ASP A 664 -0.56 72.05 -17.18
CA ASP A 664 0.34 72.39 -18.29
C ASP A 664 0.11 71.46 -19.50
N ASP A 665 -0.03 72.03 -20.70
CA ASP A 665 -0.36 71.29 -21.94
C ASP A 665 0.86 70.87 -22.79
N GLU A 666 2.01 71.55 -22.67
CA GLU A 666 3.21 71.27 -23.48
C GLU A 666 4.14 70.21 -22.85
N ILE A 667 4.35 69.11 -23.58
CA ILE A 667 5.15 67.94 -23.17
C ILE A 667 6.57 68.34 -22.70
N GLY A 668 7.26 69.21 -23.44
CA GLY A 668 8.64 69.60 -23.13
C GLY A 668 8.79 70.39 -21.83
N GLU A 669 7.87 71.32 -21.56
CA GLU A 669 7.88 72.11 -20.31
C GLU A 669 7.53 71.25 -19.09
N VAL A 670 6.59 70.32 -19.24
CA VAL A 670 6.19 69.42 -18.16
C VAL A 670 7.33 68.49 -17.77
N ASP A 671 8.03 67.89 -18.74
CA ASP A 671 9.18 67.02 -18.47
C ASP A 671 10.29 67.78 -17.71
N GLU A 672 10.61 69.02 -18.11
CA GLU A 672 11.64 69.83 -17.47
C GLU A 672 11.25 70.30 -16.06
N LYS A 673 10.02 70.74 -15.85
CA LYS A 673 9.51 71.16 -14.52
C LYS A 673 9.47 69.98 -13.53
N MET A 674 9.07 68.80 -14.02
CA MET A 674 8.90 67.58 -13.22
C MET A 674 10.22 66.83 -12.99
N ARG A 675 11.25 67.09 -13.79
CA ARG A 675 12.59 66.50 -13.62
C ARG A 675 13.16 66.79 -12.23
N GLY A 676 13.42 65.71 -11.47
CA GLY A 676 13.92 65.77 -10.10
C GLY A 676 12.88 66.08 -9.01
N LEU A 677 11.60 66.25 -9.36
CA LEU A 677 10.50 66.36 -8.40
C LEU A 677 9.74 65.05 -8.19
N ILE A 678 9.64 64.24 -9.23
CA ILE A 678 8.98 62.93 -9.21
C ILE A 678 9.97 61.81 -8.93
N ARG A 679 9.48 60.72 -8.32
CA ARG A 679 10.29 59.52 -8.09
C ARG A 679 10.39 58.72 -9.38
N HIS A 680 11.44 57.91 -9.50
CA HIS A 680 11.60 56.97 -10.62
C HIS A 680 10.46 55.94 -10.73
N SER A 681 9.71 55.71 -9.65
CA SER A 681 8.54 54.83 -9.62
C SER A 681 7.23 55.52 -10.04
N ASP A 682 7.24 56.85 -10.14
CA ASP A 682 6.07 57.65 -10.52
C ASP A 682 6.05 57.76 -12.05
N LEU A 683 4.87 57.64 -12.66
CA LEU A 683 4.73 57.56 -14.12
C LEU A 683 4.09 58.84 -14.65
N LEU A 684 4.73 59.47 -15.64
CA LEU A 684 4.21 60.63 -16.34
C LEU A 684 3.76 60.21 -17.74
N GLY A 685 2.54 60.56 -18.13
CA GLY A 685 2.04 60.16 -19.44
C GLY A 685 0.89 61.03 -19.94
N ARG A 686 0.62 60.91 -21.24
CA ARG A 686 -0.44 61.67 -21.90
C ARG A 686 -1.72 60.85 -22.00
N GLY A 687 -2.86 61.43 -21.67
CA GLY A 687 -4.15 60.79 -21.84
C GLY A 687 -4.63 60.79 -23.30
N GLU A 688 -5.62 59.97 -23.63
CA GLU A 688 -6.29 59.99 -24.94
C GLU A 688 -7.00 61.34 -25.20
N ASP A 689 -7.32 62.09 -24.15
CA ASP A 689 -7.87 63.45 -24.19
C ASP A 689 -6.81 64.54 -24.47
N GLY A 690 -5.55 64.15 -24.63
CA GLY A 690 -4.43 65.06 -24.90
C GLY A 690 -3.88 65.79 -23.66
N GLY A 691 -4.43 65.55 -22.47
CA GLY A 691 -3.94 66.12 -21.22
C GLY A 691 -2.75 65.36 -20.62
N ASN A 692 -1.96 66.02 -19.77
CA ASN A 692 -0.81 65.42 -19.09
C ASN A 692 -1.22 64.91 -17.70
N TYR A 693 -0.86 63.66 -17.39
CA TYR A 693 -1.22 62.99 -16.16
C TYR A 693 0.01 62.46 -15.44
N LEU A 694 -0.01 62.56 -14.11
CA LEU A 694 0.99 61.98 -13.22
C LEU A 694 0.33 60.90 -12.36
N LEU A 695 0.87 59.69 -12.44
CA LEU A 695 0.48 58.57 -11.61
C LEU A 695 1.52 58.37 -10.50
N LEU A 696 1.13 58.69 -9.27
CA LEU A 696 1.92 58.46 -8.08
C LEU A 696 1.65 57.05 -7.55
N THR A 697 2.65 56.19 -7.59
CA THR A 697 2.55 54.80 -7.13
C THR A 697 2.86 54.71 -5.63
N GLN A 698 2.22 53.78 -4.93
CA GLN A 698 2.37 53.51 -3.49
C GLN A 698 2.28 54.77 -2.60
N THR A 699 1.34 55.66 -2.94
CA THR A 699 1.11 56.94 -2.26
C THR A 699 -0.31 56.97 -1.72
N THR A 700 -0.46 57.32 -0.45
CA THR A 700 -1.75 57.55 0.21
C THR A 700 -2.05 59.05 0.32
N ALA A 701 -3.32 59.39 0.55
CA ALA A 701 -3.77 60.79 0.61
C ALA A 701 -2.97 61.66 1.60
N ASP A 702 -2.45 61.07 2.68
CA ASP A 702 -1.67 61.77 3.71
C ASP A 702 -0.28 62.21 3.21
N ILE A 703 0.31 61.48 2.26
CA ILE A 703 1.62 61.79 1.66
C ILE A 703 1.48 62.84 0.54
N LEU A 704 0.30 62.93 -0.08
CA LEU A 704 -0.02 63.88 -1.14
C LEU A 704 0.15 65.34 -0.67
N ASP A 705 -0.12 65.65 0.60
CA ASP A 705 0.06 66.98 1.17
C ASP A 705 1.52 67.45 1.20
N ILE A 706 2.47 66.52 1.35
CA ILE A 706 3.91 66.81 1.35
C ILE A 706 4.40 67.03 -0.08
N VAL A 707 3.93 66.20 -1.01
CA VAL A 707 4.30 66.27 -2.43
C VAL A 707 3.66 67.49 -3.09
N GLY A 708 2.40 67.79 -2.78
CA GLY A 708 1.66 68.95 -3.26
C GLY A 708 2.29 70.29 -2.89
N LYS A 709 2.91 70.40 -1.70
CA LYS A 709 3.69 71.59 -1.31
C LYS A 709 4.93 71.80 -2.21
N ARG A 710 5.56 70.72 -2.68
CA ARG A 710 6.71 70.79 -3.62
C ARG A 710 6.27 71.21 -5.01
N PHE A 711 5.13 70.70 -5.49
CA PHE A 711 4.56 71.10 -6.78
C PHE A 711 4.13 72.57 -6.79
N LYS A 712 3.47 73.04 -5.74
CA LYS A 712 3.11 74.46 -5.57
C LYS A 712 4.36 75.37 -5.50
N GLY A 713 5.43 74.91 -4.87
CA GLY A 713 6.71 75.64 -4.79
C GLY A 713 7.42 75.84 -6.15
N LYS A 714 7.12 75.02 -7.16
CA LYS A 714 7.62 75.16 -8.54
C LYS A 714 6.56 75.70 -9.52
N GLY A 715 5.40 76.13 -9.04
CA GLY A 715 4.34 76.73 -9.86
C GLY A 715 3.51 75.74 -10.68
N ILE A 716 3.48 74.45 -10.30
CA ILE A 716 2.75 73.40 -11.01
C ILE A 716 1.34 73.28 -10.41
N GLY A 717 0.33 73.57 -11.23
CA GLY A 717 -1.09 73.35 -10.90
C GLY A 717 -1.49 71.90 -11.19
N TYR A 718 -2.29 71.31 -10.29
CA TYR A 718 -2.75 69.94 -10.45
C TYR A 718 -4.16 69.74 -9.87
N THR A 719 -4.92 68.85 -10.49
CA THR A 719 -6.23 68.38 -10.02
C THR A 719 -6.15 66.89 -9.71
N VAL A 720 -6.59 66.48 -8.51
CA VAL A 720 -6.68 65.06 -8.14
C VAL A 720 -7.85 64.45 -8.89
N MET A 721 -7.57 63.47 -9.75
CA MET A 721 -8.59 62.78 -10.54
C MET A 721 -9.11 61.55 -9.81
N GLU A 722 -8.20 60.73 -9.26
CA GLU A 722 -8.52 59.49 -8.55
C GLU A 722 -7.50 59.24 -7.43
N GLY A 723 -7.96 58.71 -6.30
CA GLY A 723 -7.10 58.11 -5.26
C GLY A 723 -7.65 56.75 -4.91
N MET A 724 -6.82 55.71 -5.03
CA MET A 724 -7.19 54.30 -4.89
C MET A 724 -6.31 53.54 -3.92
#